data_AF-A0A2U2SKC2-F1
#
_entry.id   AF-A0A2U2SKC2-F1
#
_cell.length_a   1.000
_cell.length_b   1.000
_cell.length_c   1.000
_cell.angle_alpha   90.00
_cell.angle_beta   90.00
_cell.angle_gamma   90.00
#
_symmetry.space_group_name_H-M   'P 1'
#
loop_
_entity.id
_entity.type
_entity.pdbx_description
1 polymer ?
#
loop_
_entity_poly.entity_id
_entity_poly.type
_entity_poly.pdbx_seq_one_letter_code
_entity_poly.pdbx_strand_id
1 'polypeptide(L)'
;MFQGRNRSMGTTLLILVFDDVPFRKGSVSFSGTSLDNIKAIFPDFLTLDPESIENAIGVFVKRDYHDLPAKRLKVHTLKKSSSSALIGFTVETELPISSGEVLKRARGQLIRCGLLKQSQYLPLCCLLNAEQAAVLLTSPSSDLRNDLSALLQRNNWQGIYQRFAPVGQVAEHHPEIWNDPETLSTVGFACSKLSEVSGIPPEIFRDESEKKKFLSQQARYRREAETLYKRCIELDPDNPRHWSSLGYLYYRSVMELTQPRGRRDGNIYEETKKALDCLDKALSLDPSRVKDLYRKGYLLAEIMPDQIRFGFGQREWADSKERWKAAVQHLQQGLDCFLKAIQIWEALPSSEDDKRKRCRKEYIKCLYHAGCTYHALIPNEWDEISMALDSREEDASLTAGQITYRLDDLKNVDLAWHYLYKCWSVDRDGSLIEEEKEPTESNTPAKGAEDGVYKLYWLGKILFTRYWILSGYGIQDTSEDCKRSRDQAEKLFLAALQVPWPPEKQRQTKEFIAERLARVYISKREEKRAIEIIRRYSRKPAEAYIAHTWALALMRQGQYKEALSVLMQVARDRSNKEPWTTHFLIGCTLLEQEQYDEAHRAFEAAAREAEKQGKENFDGLLIGQAFIAYKCGDLPKAIAFLEEAMRLNPYRSSTRMRLQSWRKQLQN
;
A
#
# COMPACT_ATOMS: atom_id res chain seq x y z
N MET A 1 65.57 -30.11 9.60
CA MET A 1 65.70 -29.00 10.57
C MET A 1 65.36 -27.70 9.88
N PHE A 2 64.17 -27.17 10.13
CA PHE A 2 63.89 -25.73 10.25
C PHE A 2 62.51 -25.65 10.90
N GLN A 3 62.51 -25.66 12.23
CA GLN A 3 61.35 -25.33 13.04
C GLN A 3 61.04 -23.85 12.82
N GLY A 4 60.05 -23.56 11.99
CA GLY A 4 59.41 -22.25 11.93
C GLY A 4 58.41 -22.16 13.08
N ARG A 5 58.72 -21.31 14.07
CA ARG A 5 57.87 -20.97 15.22
C ARG A 5 56.45 -20.64 14.76
N ASN A 6 55.46 -21.47 15.14
CA ASN A 6 54.09 -21.02 15.25
C ASN A 6 54.08 -19.86 16.25
N ARG A 7 53.92 -18.62 15.78
CA ARG A 7 53.46 -17.53 16.65
C ARG A 7 52.09 -17.97 17.15
N SER A 8 51.95 -18.18 18.46
CA SER A 8 50.65 -18.35 19.10
C SER A 8 49.74 -17.20 18.65
N MET A 9 48.60 -17.49 18.04
CA MET A 9 47.58 -16.46 17.82
C MET A 9 47.11 -15.99 19.20
N GLY A 10 47.30 -14.71 19.51
CA GLY A 10 46.85 -14.11 20.75
C GLY A 10 45.37 -14.33 21.03
N THR A 11 45.05 -14.75 22.24
CA THR A 11 43.66 -14.91 22.69
C THR A 11 43.26 -13.73 23.58
N THR A 12 42.08 -13.18 23.32
CA THR A 12 41.42 -12.20 24.18
C THR A 12 40.28 -12.86 24.94
N LEU A 13 40.24 -12.69 26.26
CA LEU A 13 39.11 -13.13 27.09
C LEU A 13 38.10 -12.00 27.26
N LEU A 14 36.83 -12.26 26.92
CA LEU A 14 35.71 -11.38 27.28
C LEU A 14 34.99 -11.98 28.49
N ILE A 15 35.07 -11.31 29.63
CA ILE A 15 34.53 -11.74 30.92
C ILE A 15 33.26 -10.96 31.25
N LEU A 16 32.16 -11.70 31.44
CA LEU A 16 30.83 -11.16 31.67
C LEU A 16 30.47 -11.28 33.16
N VAL A 17 30.12 -10.16 33.79
CA VAL A 17 29.77 -10.11 35.23
C VAL A 17 28.39 -9.50 35.45
N PHE A 18 27.72 -9.89 36.54
CA PHE A 18 26.36 -9.43 36.85
C PHE A 18 26.31 -8.16 37.71
N ASP A 19 27.41 -7.84 38.40
CA ASP A 19 27.59 -6.67 39.26
C ASP A 19 29.10 -6.36 39.37
N ASP A 20 29.46 -5.37 40.18
CA ASP A 20 30.84 -4.88 40.32
C ASP A 20 31.69 -5.70 41.32
N VAL A 21 31.10 -6.68 42.02
CA VAL A 21 31.83 -7.48 43.04
C VAL A 21 33.03 -8.22 42.44
N PRO A 22 32.94 -8.90 41.27
CA PRO A 22 34.10 -9.58 40.67
C PRO A 22 35.24 -8.62 40.31
N PHE A 23 34.93 -7.38 39.92
CA PHE A 23 35.95 -6.38 39.60
C PHE A 23 36.68 -5.91 40.86
N ARG A 24 35.99 -5.74 41.99
CA ARG A 24 36.61 -5.39 43.28
C ARG A 24 37.43 -6.56 43.86
N LYS A 25 36.93 -7.78 43.71
CA LYS A 25 37.61 -9.00 44.18
C LYS A 25 38.80 -9.38 43.30
N GLY A 26 38.85 -8.90 42.06
CA GLY A 26 39.88 -9.27 41.08
C GLY A 26 39.82 -10.74 40.66
N SER A 27 38.64 -11.37 40.74
CA SER A 27 38.48 -12.76 40.31
C SER A 27 37.03 -13.13 39.99
N VAL A 28 36.88 -14.09 39.08
CA VAL A 28 35.61 -14.73 38.74
C VAL A 28 35.79 -16.25 38.68
N SER A 29 34.79 -17.00 39.09
CA SER A 29 34.76 -18.45 39.01
C SER A 29 33.53 -18.95 38.25
N PHE A 30 33.73 -19.93 37.39
CA PHE A 30 32.69 -20.60 36.62
C PHE A 30 32.60 -22.08 37.04
N SER A 31 31.39 -22.56 37.27
CA SER A 31 31.10 -23.95 37.62
C SER A 31 29.70 -24.36 37.16
N GLY A 32 29.45 -25.67 37.07
CA GLY A 32 28.16 -26.21 36.61
C GLY A 32 27.75 -25.65 35.24
N THR A 33 26.48 -25.29 35.10
CA THR A 33 25.89 -24.81 33.83
C THR A 33 26.64 -23.66 33.18
N SER A 34 27.22 -22.75 33.99
CA SER A 34 28.00 -21.63 33.44
C SER A 34 29.27 -22.08 32.71
N LEU A 35 29.97 -23.09 33.25
CA LEU A 35 31.16 -23.68 32.62
C LEU A 35 30.78 -24.58 31.45
N ASP A 36 29.66 -25.30 31.55
CA ASP A 36 29.17 -26.15 30.45
C ASP A 36 28.80 -25.33 29.22
N ASN A 37 28.16 -24.17 29.40
CA ASN A 37 27.87 -23.24 28.30
C ASN A 37 29.14 -22.68 27.65
N ILE A 38 30.17 -22.37 28.45
CA ILE A 38 31.47 -21.91 27.92
C ILE A 38 32.10 -23.03 27.06
N LYS A 39 32.17 -24.27 27.58
CA LYS A 39 32.77 -25.42 26.86
C LYS A 39 32.00 -25.79 25.59
N ALA A 40 30.67 -25.64 25.60
CA ALA A 40 29.84 -25.95 24.44
C ALA A 40 30.12 -25.03 23.24
N ILE A 41 30.44 -23.77 23.51
CA ILE A 41 30.75 -22.76 22.47
C ILE A 41 32.26 -22.71 22.18
N PHE A 42 33.09 -22.90 23.21
CA PHE A 42 34.54 -22.85 23.15
C PHE A 42 35.16 -24.15 23.74
N PRO A 43 35.24 -25.23 22.95
CA PRO A 43 35.77 -26.52 23.42
C PRO A 43 37.20 -26.45 23.98
N ASP A 44 38.01 -25.55 23.43
CA ASP A 44 39.42 -25.37 23.81
C ASP A 44 39.63 -24.57 25.11
N PHE A 45 38.55 -24.15 25.79
CA PHE A 45 38.64 -23.37 27.02
C PHE A 45 39.47 -24.07 28.12
N LEU A 46 39.25 -25.38 28.31
CA LEU A 46 39.95 -26.14 29.35
C LEU A 46 41.42 -26.39 29.01
N THR A 47 41.79 -26.40 27.74
CA THR A 47 43.16 -26.59 27.24
C THR A 47 43.90 -25.27 26.99
N LEU A 48 43.21 -24.11 27.07
CA LEU A 48 43.79 -22.78 26.87
C LEU A 48 45.06 -22.53 27.70
N ASP A 49 46.17 -22.23 27.04
CA ASP A 49 47.42 -21.88 27.71
C ASP A 49 47.30 -20.48 28.35
N PRO A 50 47.54 -20.30 29.67
CA PRO A 50 47.55 -18.98 30.29
C PRO A 50 48.50 -17.98 29.61
N GLU A 51 49.63 -18.44 29.05
CA GLU A 51 50.59 -17.56 28.35
C GLU A 51 50.08 -17.05 27.00
N SER A 52 49.04 -17.69 26.45
CA SER A 52 48.41 -17.26 25.18
C SER A 52 47.37 -16.14 25.33
N ILE A 53 47.03 -15.76 26.57
CA ILE A 53 46.08 -14.69 26.85
C ILE A 53 46.80 -13.34 26.75
N GLU A 54 46.57 -12.63 25.65
CA GLU A 54 47.18 -11.32 25.42
C GLU A 54 46.38 -10.18 26.05
N ASN A 55 45.05 -10.31 26.07
CA ASN A 55 44.15 -9.27 26.56
C ASN A 55 42.96 -9.87 27.30
N ALA A 56 42.37 -9.10 28.21
CA ALA A 56 41.05 -9.42 28.75
C ALA A 56 40.20 -8.16 28.90
N ILE A 57 38.89 -8.31 28.66
CA ILE A 57 37.89 -7.25 28.72
C ILE A 57 36.78 -7.70 29.67
N GLY A 58 36.45 -6.86 30.65
CA GLY A 58 35.34 -7.07 31.58
C GLY A 58 34.12 -6.23 31.20
N VAL A 59 32.93 -6.83 31.20
CA VAL A 59 31.66 -6.13 30.89
C VAL A 59 30.53 -6.52 31.83
N PHE A 60 29.60 -5.60 32.07
CA PHE A 60 28.38 -5.85 32.84
C PHE A 60 27.25 -6.40 31.98
N VAL A 61 26.66 -7.52 32.38
CA VAL A 61 25.58 -8.22 31.64
C VAL A 61 24.20 -7.62 31.91
N LYS A 62 23.93 -7.18 33.15
CA LYS A 62 22.61 -6.62 33.52
C LYS A 62 22.36 -5.30 32.81
N ARG A 63 21.13 -5.12 32.33
CA ARG A 63 20.70 -3.95 31.55
C ARG A 63 20.92 -2.63 32.28
N ASP A 64 20.72 -2.59 33.59
CA ASP A 64 20.92 -1.40 34.43
C ASP A 64 22.37 -0.88 34.43
N TYR A 65 23.33 -1.71 34.01
CA TYR A 65 24.76 -1.39 33.96
C TYR A 65 25.29 -1.28 32.53
N HIS A 66 24.43 -1.32 31.51
CA HIS A 66 24.88 -1.28 30.11
C HIS A 66 25.60 0.01 29.73
N ASP A 67 25.26 1.13 30.38
CA ASP A 67 25.89 2.43 30.14
C ASP A 67 27.24 2.59 30.86
N LEU A 68 27.58 1.70 31.79
CA LEU A 68 28.87 1.74 32.47
C LEU A 68 30.00 1.29 31.52
N PRO A 69 31.20 1.88 31.63
CA PRO A 69 32.32 1.56 30.76
C PRO A 69 32.75 0.09 30.90
N ALA A 70 33.12 -0.53 29.78
CA ALA A 70 33.85 -1.79 29.80
C ALA A 70 35.23 -1.59 30.45
N LYS A 71 35.81 -2.64 31.01
CA LYS A 71 37.09 -2.57 31.75
C LYS A 71 38.17 -3.37 31.03
N ARG A 72 39.37 -2.81 30.91
CA ARG A 72 40.57 -3.56 30.50
C ARG A 72 41.10 -4.32 31.71
N LEU A 73 41.30 -5.63 31.54
CA LEU A 73 41.73 -6.52 32.59
C LEU A 73 43.09 -7.14 32.24
N LYS A 74 43.95 -7.29 33.24
CA LYS A 74 45.17 -8.07 33.16
C LYS A 74 45.01 -9.36 33.95
N VAL A 75 44.94 -10.48 33.24
CA VAL A 75 44.83 -11.81 33.84
C VAL A 75 46.19 -12.25 34.38
N HIS A 76 46.24 -12.67 35.63
CA HIS A 76 47.45 -13.19 36.27
C HIS A 76 47.29 -14.61 36.81
N THR A 77 46.05 -15.11 36.90
CA THR A 77 45.76 -16.46 37.38
C THR A 77 44.68 -17.10 36.50
N LEU A 78 44.94 -18.30 35.98
CA LEU A 78 43.93 -19.13 35.34
C LEU A 78 44.05 -20.56 35.89
N LYS A 79 43.19 -20.94 36.83
CA LYS A 79 43.12 -22.29 37.38
C LYS A 79 41.91 -23.00 36.78
N LYS A 80 42.13 -24.17 36.17
CA LYS A 80 41.09 -24.93 35.47
C LYS A 80 41.07 -26.38 35.94
N SER A 81 39.88 -26.92 36.05
CA SER A 81 39.58 -28.34 36.28
C SER A 81 38.39 -28.75 35.40
N SER A 82 38.04 -30.02 35.38
CA SER A 82 36.88 -30.50 34.63
C SER A 82 35.54 -29.91 35.09
N SER A 83 35.44 -29.49 36.36
CA SER A 83 34.21 -29.03 37.01
C SER A 83 34.20 -27.55 37.41
N SER A 84 35.35 -26.89 37.39
CA SER A 84 35.47 -25.47 37.77
C SER A 84 36.61 -24.75 37.06
N ALA A 85 36.43 -23.46 36.80
CA ALA A 85 37.46 -22.57 36.30
C ALA A 85 37.48 -21.27 37.12
N LEU A 86 38.66 -20.82 37.55
CA LEU A 86 38.90 -19.59 38.28
C LEU A 86 39.84 -18.71 37.47
N ILE A 87 39.41 -17.49 37.18
CA ILE A 87 40.19 -16.46 36.53
C ILE A 87 40.45 -15.34 37.53
N GLY A 88 41.72 -15.09 37.85
CA GLY A 88 42.18 -13.96 38.65
C GLY A 88 42.78 -12.88 37.75
N PHE A 89 42.39 -11.64 37.99
CA PHE A 89 42.76 -10.49 37.18
C PHE A 89 42.83 -9.20 37.99
N THR A 90 43.53 -8.21 37.45
CA THR A 90 43.51 -6.82 37.92
C THR A 90 42.81 -5.94 36.89
N VAL A 91 42.07 -4.93 37.35
CA VAL A 91 41.48 -3.90 36.47
C VAL A 91 42.57 -2.86 36.19
N GLU A 92 42.95 -2.71 34.92
CA GLU A 92 43.98 -1.74 34.52
C GLU A 92 43.37 -0.36 34.27
N THR A 93 42.36 -0.30 33.40
CA THR A 93 41.70 0.96 33.01
C THR A 93 40.24 0.73 32.63
N GLU A 94 39.44 1.79 32.68
CA GLU A 94 38.16 1.83 32.00
C GLU A 94 38.38 2.09 30.49
N LEU A 95 37.52 1.51 29.66
CA LEU A 95 37.54 1.67 28.21
C LEU A 95 36.51 2.73 27.80
N PRO A 96 36.76 3.49 26.71
CA PRO A 96 35.85 4.54 26.22
C PRO A 96 34.58 4.00 25.54
N ILE A 97 34.20 2.75 25.81
CA ILE A 97 33.06 2.05 25.22
C ILE A 97 32.24 1.41 26.34
N SER A 98 30.91 1.47 26.24
CA SER A 98 30.02 0.95 27.27
C SER A 98 29.94 -0.59 27.23
N SER A 99 29.61 -1.18 28.38
CA SER A 99 29.44 -2.63 28.51
C SER A 99 28.35 -3.17 27.58
N GLY A 100 27.24 -2.44 27.43
CA GLY A 100 26.15 -2.83 26.54
C GLY A 100 26.57 -2.87 25.06
N GLU A 101 27.38 -1.90 24.63
CA GLU A 101 27.89 -1.86 23.26
C GLU A 101 28.89 -3.01 22.99
N VAL A 102 29.80 -3.30 23.93
CA VAL A 102 30.73 -4.44 23.80
C VAL A 102 29.96 -5.76 23.75
N LEU A 103 28.92 -5.94 24.58
CA LEU A 103 28.07 -7.13 24.55
C LEU A 103 27.35 -7.29 23.21
N LYS A 104 26.75 -6.21 22.69
CA LYS A 104 26.08 -6.20 21.39
C LYS A 104 27.04 -6.61 20.27
N ARG A 105 28.25 -6.04 20.25
CA ARG A 105 29.29 -6.33 19.24
C ARG A 105 29.81 -7.75 19.34
N ALA A 106 30.11 -8.22 20.56
CA ALA A 106 30.62 -9.58 20.80
C ALA A 106 29.60 -10.63 20.34
N ARG A 107 28.33 -10.41 20.69
CA ARG A 107 27.26 -11.28 20.27
C ARG A 107 27.12 -11.29 18.75
N GLY A 108 27.09 -10.12 18.12
CA GLY A 108 27.01 -10.00 16.65
C GLY A 108 28.19 -10.69 15.95
N GLN A 109 29.41 -10.53 16.47
CA GLN A 109 30.61 -11.16 15.90
C GLN A 109 30.57 -12.69 16.00
N LEU A 110 30.20 -13.24 17.16
CA LEU A 110 30.12 -14.69 17.34
C LEU A 110 29.00 -15.33 16.51
N ILE A 111 27.91 -14.61 16.26
CA ILE A 111 26.85 -15.04 15.33
C ILE A 111 27.36 -15.07 13.89
N ARG A 112 28.05 -14.00 13.44
CA ARG A 112 28.63 -13.92 12.09
C ARG A 112 29.63 -15.05 11.80
N CYS A 113 30.43 -15.42 12.80
CA CYS A 113 31.41 -16.51 12.67
C CYS A 113 30.78 -17.91 12.87
N GLY A 114 29.47 -18.02 13.07
CA GLY A 114 28.76 -19.29 13.24
C GLY A 114 28.97 -19.99 14.59
N LEU A 115 29.60 -19.32 15.57
CA LEU A 115 29.86 -19.87 16.90
C LEU A 115 28.66 -19.75 17.84
N LEU A 116 27.73 -18.82 17.56
CA LEU A 116 26.54 -18.58 18.37
C LEU A 116 25.30 -18.50 17.48
N LYS A 117 24.17 -19.08 17.91
CA LYS A 117 22.86 -18.89 17.27
C LYS A 117 22.17 -17.61 17.78
N GLN A 118 21.29 -17.01 16.96
CA GLN A 118 20.52 -15.80 17.34
C GLN A 118 19.58 -15.99 18.55
N SER A 119 19.27 -17.23 18.97
CA SER A 119 18.48 -17.48 20.19
C SER A 119 19.33 -17.65 21.45
N GLN A 120 20.66 -17.71 21.31
CA GLN A 120 21.58 -17.99 22.41
C GLN A 120 22.14 -16.68 23.00
N TYR A 121 22.40 -16.70 24.31
CA TYR A 121 23.09 -15.65 25.03
C TYR A 121 24.61 -15.89 24.99
N LEU A 122 25.37 -14.82 25.14
CA LEU A 122 26.82 -14.93 25.32
C LEU A 122 27.14 -15.76 26.58
N PRO A 123 28.08 -16.71 26.53
CA PRO A 123 28.56 -17.40 27.72
C PRO A 123 29.32 -16.41 28.62
N LEU A 124 29.42 -16.72 29.92
CA LEU A 124 30.03 -15.79 30.89
C LEU A 124 31.53 -15.53 30.67
N CYS A 125 32.17 -16.32 29.82
CA CYS A 125 33.50 -16.09 29.30
C CYS A 125 33.54 -16.46 27.82
N CYS A 126 34.03 -15.55 26.96
CA CYS A 126 34.23 -15.81 25.54
C CYS A 126 35.71 -15.78 25.17
N LEU A 127 36.12 -16.67 24.26
CA LEU A 127 37.46 -16.69 23.67
C LEU A 127 37.40 -16.04 22.30
N LEU A 128 38.17 -14.97 22.13
CA LEU A 128 38.20 -14.19 20.90
C LEU A 128 39.62 -14.17 20.34
N ASN A 129 39.76 -14.41 19.04
CA ASN A 129 41.03 -14.17 18.35
C ASN A 129 41.27 -12.66 18.16
N ALA A 130 42.47 -12.29 17.70
CA ALA A 130 42.86 -10.88 17.52
C ALA A 130 41.89 -10.09 16.61
N GLU A 131 41.40 -10.68 15.52
CA GLU A 131 40.45 -10.03 14.61
C GLU A 131 39.08 -9.80 15.27
N GLN A 132 38.55 -10.82 15.95
CA GLN A 132 37.28 -10.75 16.69
C GLN A 132 37.35 -9.72 17.82
N ALA A 133 38.48 -9.68 18.54
CA ALA A 133 38.71 -8.73 19.63
C ALA A 133 38.83 -7.28 19.11
N ALA A 134 39.46 -7.07 17.95
CA ALA A 134 39.58 -5.74 17.34
C ALA A 134 38.21 -5.13 17.01
N VAL A 135 37.23 -5.94 16.57
CA VAL A 135 35.84 -5.49 16.28
C VAL A 135 35.11 -4.99 17.53
N LEU A 136 35.44 -5.51 18.72
CA LEU A 136 34.80 -5.07 19.96
C LEU A 136 35.14 -3.62 20.29
N LEU A 137 36.40 -3.24 20.08
CA LEU A 137 36.96 -1.97 20.52
C LEU A 137 37.02 -0.92 19.41
N THR A 138 36.82 -1.31 18.15
CA THR A 138 36.73 -0.39 17.00
C THR A 138 35.40 0.33 17.04
N SER A 139 35.39 1.56 17.56
CA SER A 139 34.24 2.43 17.44
C SER A 139 34.35 3.22 16.12
N PRO A 140 33.26 3.44 15.36
CA PRO A 140 33.15 4.71 14.69
C PRO A 140 33.34 5.77 15.78
N SER A 141 34.22 6.75 15.57
CA SER A 141 34.49 7.77 16.58
C SER A 141 33.15 8.33 17.09
N SER A 142 33.05 8.61 18.39
CA SER A 142 31.88 9.30 18.96
C SER A 142 31.49 10.51 18.11
N ASP A 143 32.50 11.15 17.52
CA ASP A 143 32.39 12.27 16.60
C ASP A 143 31.62 11.93 15.32
N LEU A 144 31.83 10.76 14.71
CA LEU A 144 31.08 10.36 13.51
C LEU A 144 29.60 10.13 13.83
N ARG A 145 29.29 9.45 14.95
CA ARG A 145 27.88 9.26 15.37
C ARG A 145 27.20 10.59 15.65
N ASN A 146 27.90 11.51 16.33
CA ASN A 146 27.40 12.85 16.61
C ASN A 146 27.22 13.68 15.32
N ASP A 147 28.17 13.61 14.37
CA ASP A 147 28.09 14.27 13.06
C ASP A 147 26.89 13.75 12.26
N LEU A 148 26.73 12.44 12.14
CA LEU A 148 25.58 11.85 11.44
C LEU A 148 24.25 12.20 12.10
N SER A 149 24.17 12.19 13.44
CA SER A 149 23.00 12.63 14.18
C SER A 149 22.66 14.10 13.90
N ALA A 150 23.67 14.98 13.89
CA ALA A 150 23.48 16.39 13.58
C ALA A 150 23.02 16.61 12.13
N LEU A 151 23.56 15.85 11.18
CA LEU A 151 23.14 15.89 9.77
C LEU A 151 21.71 15.37 9.59
N LEU A 152 21.34 14.29 10.27
CA LEU A 152 19.98 13.74 10.29
C LEU A 152 18.97 14.76 10.80
N GLN A 153 19.25 15.43 11.93
CA GLN A 153 18.37 16.46 12.50
C GLN A 153 18.15 17.64 11.55
N ARG A 154 19.14 17.97 10.72
CA ARG A 154 19.06 19.03 9.71
C ARG A 154 18.50 18.56 8.37
N ASN A 155 18.11 17.28 8.25
CA ASN A 155 17.72 16.64 6.98
C ASN A 155 18.78 16.78 5.86
N ASN A 156 20.07 16.85 6.22
CA ASN A 156 21.16 17.01 5.26
C ASN A 156 21.58 15.65 4.67
N TRP A 157 20.72 15.09 3.82
CA TRP A 157 20.94 13.78 3.19
C TRP A 157 22.18 13.75 2.31
N GLN A 158 22.45 14.84 1.60
CA GLN A 158 23.63 14.98 0.75
C GLN A 158 24.92 14.98 1.58
N GLY A 159 24.92 15.66 2.73
CA GLY A 159 26.07 15.65 3.65
C GLY A 159 26.37 14.25 4.17
N ILE A 160 25.34 13.49 4.57
CA ILE A 160 25.50 12.08 4.99
C ILE A 160 26.07 11.25 3.84
N TYR A 161 25.53 11.40 2.63
CA TYR A 161 26.02 10.68 1.45
C TYR A 161 27.51 10.94 1.19
N GLN A 162 27.93 12.21 1.23
CA GLN A 162 29.30 12.63 0.93
C GLN A 162 30.33 12.08 1.91
N ARG A 163 29.95 11.77 3.17
CA ARG A 163 30.86 11.14 4.14
C ARG A 163 31.34 9.75 3.69
N PHE A 164 30.56 9.08 2.84
CA PHE A 164 30.79 7.69 2.44
C PHE A 164 30.82 7.52 0.92
N ALA A 165 30.88 8.62 0.17
CA ALA A 165 30.90 8.58 -1.28
C ALA A 165 32.29 8.16 -1.80
N PRO A 166 32.38 7.28 -2.81
CA PRO A 166 31.25 6.59 -3.45
C PRO A 166 30.73 5.43 -2.58
N VAL A 167 29.41 5.40 -2.35
CA VAL A 167 28.78 4.44 -1.42
C VAL A 167 29.02 2.98 -1.81
N GLY A 168 29.17 2.70 -3.11
CA GLY A 168 29.55 1.37 -3.60
C GLY A 168 30.90 0.84 -3.10
N GLN A 169 31.78 1.71 -2.57
CA GLN A 169 33.10 1.34 -2.03
C GLN A 169 33.15 1.37 -0.50
N VAL A 170 32.02 1.52 0.19
CA VAL A 170 31.99 1.53 1.68
C VAL A 170 32.57 0.25 2.27
N ALA A 171 32.34 -0.90 1.62
CA ALA A 171 32.93 -2.17 2.06
C ALA A 171 34.46 -2.17 2.05
N GLU A 172 35.07 -1.47 1.09
CA GLU A 172 36.52 -1.41 0.89
C GLU A 172 37.17 -0.30 1.72
N HIS A 173 36.57 0.89 1.73
CA HIS A 173 37.14 2.09 2.35
C HIS A 173 36.75 2.27 3.82
N HIS A 174 35.62 1.70 4.24
CA HIS A 174 35.05 1.84 5.59
C HIS A 174 34.53 0.50 6.12
N PRO A 175 35.39 -0.54 6.25
CA PRO A 175 34.98 -1.87 6.68
C PRO A 175 34.33 -1.88 8.08
N GLU A 176 34.67 -0.93 8.94
CA GLU A 176 34.07 -0.71 10.25
C GLU A 176 32.59 -0.30 10.14
N ILE A 177 32.24 0.50 9.12
CA ILE A 177 30.87 0.94 8.84
C ILE A 177 30.11 -0.16 8.11
N TRP A 178 30.75 -0.87 7.18
CA TRP A 178 30.13 -1.98 6.43
C TRP A 178 29.64 -3.16 7.31
N ASN A 179 30.08 -3.21 8.56
CA ASN A 179 29.68 -4.19 9.55
C ASN A 179 28.83 -3.61 10.70
N ASP A 180 28.42 -2.34 10.59
CA ASP A 180 27.53 -1.66 11.53
C ASP A 180 26.14 -1.41 10.90
N PRO A 181 25.13 -2.26 11.19
CA PRO A 181 23.81 -2.15 10.56
C PRO A 181 23.07 -0.86 10.90
N GLU A 182 23.38 -0.18 12.02
CA GLU A 182 22.74 1.08 12.40
C GLU A 182 23.24 2.25 11.57
N THR A 183 24.57 2.35 11.41
CA THR A 183 25.16 3.38 10.55
C THR A 183 24.82 3.12 9.08
N LEU A 184 24.87 1.86 8.60
CA LEU A 184 24.44 1.53 7.24
C LEU A 184 22.97 1.86 6.99
N SER A 185 22.09 1.59 7.94
CA SER A 185 20.67 1.95 7.85
C SER A 185 20.48 3.47 7.74
N THR A 186 21.31 4.25 8.45
CA THR A 186 21.32 5.72 8.38
C THR A 186 21.76 6.22 7.01
N VAL A 187 22.85 5.69 6.47
CA VAL A 187 23.35 6.05 5.13
C VAL A 187 22.35 5.60 4.06
N GLY A 188 21.78 4.40 4.20
CA GLY A 188 20.76 3.87 3.30
C GLY A 188 19.50 4.73 3.30
N PHE A 189 19.10 5.26 4.47
CA PHE A 189 18.00 6.23 4.58
C PHE A 189 18.30 7.53 3.84
N ALA A 190 19.51 8.08 3.99
CA ALA A 190 19.91 9.27 3.24
C ALA A 190 19.91 9.00 1.72
N CYS A 191 20.46 7.87 1.26
CA CYS A 191 20.43 7.48 -0.15
C CYS A 191 19.00 7.31 -0.67
N SER A 192 18.12 6.68 0.11
CA SER A 192 16.69 6.53 -0.21
C SER A 192 16.01 7.89 -0.37
N LYS A 193 16.29 8.84 0.53
CA LYS A 193 15.79 10.21 0.45
C LYS A 193 16.32 10.98 -0.75
N LEU A 194 17.59 10.82 -1.08
CA LEU A 194 18.17 11.43 -2.27
C LEU A 194 17.49 10.89 -3.51
N SER A 195 17.28 9.56 -3.59
CA SER A 195 16.72 8.84 -4.75
C SER A 195 15.29 9.22 -5.17
N GLU A 196 14.58 9.99 -4.34
CA GLU A 196 13.20 10.39 -4.59
C GLU A 196 13.13 11.36 -5.80
N VAL A 197 12.14 11.17 -6.68
CA VAL A 197 11.93 12.06 -7.85
C VAL A 197 10.84 13.11 -7.62
N SER A 198 10.12 13.02 -6.51
CA SER A 198 9.05 13.94 -6.12
C SER A 198 9.63 15.17 -5.42
N GLY A 199 9.84 16.27 -6.14
CA GLY A 199 10.33 17.53 -5.55
C GLY A 199 11.20 18.41 -6.45
N ILE A 200 11.39 18.01 -7.71
CA ILE A 200 12.25 18.73 -8.64
C ILE A 200 11.49 19.91 -9.26
N PRO A 201 12.14 21.07 -9.41
CA PRO A 201 11.61 22.19 -10.17
C PRO A 201 11.14 21.75 -11.58
N PRO A 202 9.91 22.12 -12.02
CA PRO A 202 9.40 21.78 -13.35
C PRO A 202 10.32 22.17 -14.51
N GLU A 203 11.22 23.13 -14.29
CA GLU A 203 12.21 23.62 -15.23
C GLU A 203 13.19 22.51 -15.65
N ILE A 204 13.64 21.68 -14.71
CA ILE A 204 14.53 20.54 -15.00
C ILE A 204 13.81 19.51 -15.88
N PHE A 205 12.50 19.31 -15.69
CA PHE A 205 11.72 18.39 -16.51
C PHE A 205 11.48 18.88 -17.94
N ARG A 206 11.70 20.17 -18.24
CA ARG A 206 11.56 20.72 -19.61
C ARG A 206 12.81 20.51 -20.46
N ASP A 207 13.97 20.37 -19.84
CA ASP A 207 15.23 20.04 -20.52
C ASP A 207 15.49 18.53 -20.44
N GLU A 208 15.41 17.84 -21.58
CA GLU A 208 15.54 16.39 -21.61
C GLU A 208 16.96 15.90 -21.21
N SER A 209 18.00 16.70 -21.45
CA SER A 209 19.37 16.38 -21.04
C SER A 209 19.53 16.48 -19.52
N GLU A 210 19.09 17.58 -18.92
CA GLU A 210 19.16 17.76 -17.45
C GLU A 210 18.25 16.77 -16.72
N LYS A 211 17.05 16.51 -17.25
CA LYS A 211 16.16 15.45 -16.75
C LYS A 211 16.83 14.07 -16.79
N LYS A 212 17.49 13.72 -17.90
CA LYS A 212 18.17 12.41 -18.02
C LYS A 212 19.32 12.29 -17.02
N LYS A 213 20.13 13.34 -16.84
CA LYS A 213 21.21 13.38 -15.84
C LYS A 213 20.66 13.19 -14.43
N PHE A 214 19.63 13.97 -14.09
CA PHE A 214 18.96 13.89 -12.79
C PHE A 214 18.44 12.47 -12.52
N LEU A 215 17.65 11.90 -13.44
CA LEU A 215 17.07 10.56 -13.26
C LEU A 215 18.15 9.49 -13.14
N SER A 216 19.26 9.62 -13.88
CA SER A 216 20.40 8.69 -13.79
C SER A 216 21.06 8.75 -12.42
N GLN A 217 21.23 9.94 -11.85
CA GLN A 217 21.76 10.13 -10.51
C GLN A 217 20.80 9.55 -9.44
N GLN A 218 19.49 9.74 -9.60
CA GLN A 218 18.52 9.16 -8.68
C GLN A 218 18.43 7.64 -8.74
N ALA A 219 18.53 7.06 -9.94
CA ALA A 219 18.64 5.62 -10.11
C ALA A 219 19.91 5.07 -9.44
N ARG A 220 21.00 5.84 -9.41
CA ARG A 220 22.22 5.47 -8.67
C ARG A 220 21.99 5.46 -7.16
N TYR A 221 21.47 6.53 -6.58
CA TYR A 221 21.18 6.58 -5.14
C TYR A 221 20.23 5.47 -4.70
N ARG A 222 19.25 5.11 -5.55
CA ARG A 222 18.31 4.02 -5.28
C ARG A 222 19.02 2.66 -5.18
N ARG A 223 19.91 2.36 -6.14
CA ARG A 223 20.72 1.13 -6.13
C ARG A 223 21.63 1.07 -4.91
N GLU A 224 22.28 2.19 -4.58
CA GLU A 224 23.14 2.29 -3.40
C GLU A 224 22.33 2.08 -2.10
N ALA A 225 21.13 2.66 -1.98
CA ALA A 225 20.23 2.42 -0.85
C ALA A 225 19.81 0.94 -0.75
N GLU A 226 19.47 0.31 -1.87
CA GLU A 226 19.10 -1.10 -1.93
C GLU A 226 20.23 -2.01 -1.44
N THR A 227 21.46 -1.78 -1.92
CA THR A 227 22.66 -2.51 -1.48
C THR A 227 22.90 -2.38 0.01
N LEU A 228 22.81 -1.16 0.55
CA LEU A 228 22.99 -0.91 1.98
C LEU A 228 21.92 -1.61 2.83
N TYR A 229 20.66 -1.55 2.43
CA TYR A 229 19.59 -2.21 3.19
C TYR A 229 19.66 -3.74 3.11
N LYS A 230 20.05 -4.32 1.97
CA LYS A 230 20.34 -5.75 1.87
C LYS A 230 21.44 -6.16 2.83
N ARG A 231 22.52 -5.35 2.92
CA ARG A 231 23.59 -5.60 3.90
C ARG A 231 23.10 -5.49 5.34
N CYS A 232 22.25 -4.53 5.68
CA CYS A 232 21.63 -4.48 7.02
C CYS A 232 20.86 -5.76 7.35
N ILE A 233 20.10 -6.31 6.38
CA ILE A 233 19.36 -7.58 6.54
C ILE A 233 20.31 -8.76 6.71
N GLU A 234 21.42 -8.82 5.97
CA GLU A 234 22.44 -9.87 6.15
C GLU A 234 23.07 -9.84 7.55
N LEU A 235 23.31 -8.64 8.09
CA LEU A 235 23.94 -8.45 9.40
C LEU A 235 22.97 -8.73 10.56
N ASP A 236 21.69 -8.42 10.38
CA ASP A 236 20.66 -8.53 11.42
C ASP A 236 19.29 -8.93 10.81
N PRO A 237 19.12 -10.20 10.39
CA PRO A 237 17.96 -10.65 9.64
C PRO A 237 16.66 -10.68 10.46
N ASP A 238 16.77 -10.73 11.79
CA ASP A 238 15.62 -10.82 12.70
C ASP A 238 15.08 -9.43 13.10
N ASN A 239 15.68 -8.35 12.59
CA ASN A 239 15.25 -7.00 12.87
C ASN A 239 14.22 -6.51 11.84
N PRO A 240 12.95 -6.33 12.23
CA PRO A 240 11.88 -5.94 11.30
C PRO A 240 12.13 -4.57 10.64
N ARG A 241 12.94 -3.69 11.26
CA ARG A 241 13.22 -2.36 10.71
C ARG A 241 14.02 -2.43 9.41
N HIS A 242 14.91 -3.39 9.25
CA HIS A 242 15.74 -3.50 8.04
C HIS A 242 14.90 -3.95 6.84
N TRP A 243 14.07 -4.98 7.03
CA TRP A 243 13.06 -5.39 6.05
C TRP A 243 12.07 -4.27 5.72
N SER A 244 11.56 -3.57 6.74
CA SER A 244 10.66 -2.42 6.57
C SER A 244 11.31 -1.29 5.76
N SER A 245 12.61 -1.03 5.94
CA SER A 245 13.33 0.03 5.22
C SER A 245 13.50 -0.31 3.74
N LEU A 246 13.85 -1.56 3.42
CA LEU A 246 13.92 -2.05 2.04
C LEU A 246 12.53 -2.09 1.38
N GLY A 247 11.52 -2.59 2.11
CA GLY A 247 10.13 -2.59 1.64
C GLY A 247 9.60 -1.18 1.37
N TYR A 248 9.98 -0.20 2.20
CA TYR A 248 9.63 1.21 1.97
C TYR A 248 10.31 1.78 0.71
N LEU A 249 11.57 1.43 0.44
CA LEU A 249 12.26 1.82 -0.79
C LEU A 249 11.51 1.33 -2.04
N TYR A 250 11.11 0.05 -2.05
CA TYR A 250 10.32 -0.51 -3.16
C TYR A 250 8.90 0.06 -3.23
N TYR A 251 8.23 0.27 -2.09
CA TYR A 251 6.94 0.95 -2.05
C TYR A 251 7.03 2.35 -2.68
N ARG A 252 8.04 3.14 -2.32
CA ARG A 252 8.29 4.47 -2.91
C ARG A 252 8.59 4.39 -4.40
N SER A 253 9.36 3.39 -4.80
CA SER A 253 9.64 3.07 -6.20
C SER A 253 8.35 2.84 -7.00
N VAL A 254 7.38 2.07 -6.47
CA VAL A 254 6.05 1.89 -7.07
C VAL A 254 5.31 3.23 -7.18
N MET A 255 5.29 4.03 -6.11
CA MET A 255 4.58 5.33 -6.11
C MET A 255 5.14 6.31 -7.13
N GLU A 256 6.42 6.21 -7.45
CA GLU A 256 7.07 7.06 -8.45
C GLU A 256 6.84 6.55 -9.87
N LEU A 257 6.73 5.24 -10.07
CA LEU A 257 6.42 4.67 -11.38
C LEU A 257 4.98 4.96 -11.82
N THR A 258 4.03 5.03 -10.87
CA THR A 258 2.60 5.28 -11.15
C THR A 258 2.29 6.75 -11.46
N GLN A 259 3.18 7.69 -11.12
CA GLN A 259 2.94 9.11 -11.34
C GLN A 259 3.08 9.52 -12.82
N PRO A 260 2.20 10.39 -13.36
CA PRO A 260 2.28 10.87 -14.75
C PRO A 260 3.62 11.53 -15.12
N ARG A 261 4.29 12.18 -14.15
CA ARG A 261 5.62 12.81 -14.32
C ARG A 261 6.72 12.09 -13.52
N GLY A 262 6.46 10.85 -13.14
CA GLY A 262 7.42 10.03 -12.43
C GLY A 262 8.45 9.37 -13.35
N ARG A 263 9.27 8.50 -12.76
CA ARG A 263 10.32 7.75 -13.48
C ARG A 263 9.71 6.61 -14.33
N ARG A 264 10.49 6.05 -15.25
CA ARG A 264 10.04 5.01 -16.21
C ARG A 264 11.02 3.85 -16.37
N ASP A 265 12.05 3.78 -15.53
CA ASP A 265 13.15 2.82 -15.55
C ASP A 265 12.88 1.55 -14.72
N GLY A 266 11.60 1.19 -14.51
CA GLY A 266 11.21 0.04 -13.71
C GLY A 266 9.82 -0.49 -14.05
N ASN A 267 9.47 -1.65 -13.47
CA ASN A 267 8.19 -2.31 -13.68
C ASN A 267 7.37 -2.25 -12.38
N ILE A 268 6.14 -1.70 -12.46
CA ILE A 268 5.26 -1.50 -11.31
C ILE A 268 4.94 -2.82 -10.61
N TYR A 269 4.66 -3.88 -11.37
CA TYR A 269 4.29 -5.18 -10.84
C TYR A 269 5.45 -5.86 -10.10
N GLU A 270 6.65 -5.88 -10.70
CA GLU A 270 7.83 -6.47 -10.07
C GLU A 270 8.26 -5.71 -8.81
N GLU A 271 8.26 -4.37 -8.85
CA GLU A 271 8.58 -3.55 -7.68
C GLU A 271 7.53 -3.71 -6.57
N THR A 272 6.26 -3.94 -6.94
CA THR A 272 5.19 -4.28 -6.00
C THR A 272 5.47 -5.62 -5.31
N LYS A 273 5.84 -6.67 -6.05
CA LYS A 273 6.19 -7.98 -5.48
C LYS A 273 7.36 -7.88 -4.50
N LYS A 274 8.45 -7.21 -4.89
CA LYS A 274 9.60 -6.98 -3.99
C LYS A 274 9.22 -6.22 -2.72
N ALA A 275 8.34 -5.21 -2.83
CA ALA A 275 7.86 -4.47 -1.68
C ALA A 275 7.04 -5.37 -0.74
N LEU A 276 6.13 -6.18 -1.30
CA LEU A 276 5.31 -7.12 -0.53
C LEU A 276 6.16 -8.17 0.19
N ASP A 277 7.15 -8.77 -0.48
CA ASP A 277 8.04 -9.76 0.14
C ASP A 277 8.75 -9.17 1.37
N CYS A 278 9.28 -7.95 1.25
CA CYS A 278 9.96 -7.28 2.36
C CYS A 278 8.99 -6.92 3.49
N LEU A 279 7.80 -6.43 3.16
CA LEU A 279 6.78 -6.06 4.14
C LEU A 279 6.24 -7.30 4.86
N ASP A 280 6.08 -8.42 4.18
CA ASP A 280 5.67 -9.70 4.76
C ASP A 280 6.71 -10.21 5.74
N LYS A 281 8.00 -10.15 5.39
CA LYS A 281 9.07 -10.47 6.33
C LYS A 281 9.06 -9.55 7.56
N ALA A 282 8.95 -8.24 7.36
CA ALA A 282 8.87 -7.28 8.47
C ALA A 282 7.66 -7.56 9.40
N LEU A 283 6.50 -7.85 8.83
CA LEU A 283 5.26 -8.12 9.58
C LEU A 283 5.23 -9.51 10.22
N SER A 284 5.99 -10.47 9.69
CA SER A 284 6.17 -11.78 10.34
C SER A 284 7.01 -11.68 11.62
N LEU A 285 7.97 -10.74 11.66
CA LEU A 285 8.83 -10.47 12.81
C LEU A 285 8.14 -9.55 13.84
N ASP A 286 7.38 -8.56 13.37
CA ASP A 286 6.59 -7.66 14.21
C ASP A 286 5.25 -7.34 13.53
N PRO A 287 4.16 -8.05 13.94
CA PRO A 287 2.84 -7.87 13.34
C PRO A 287 2.15 -6.55 13.69
N SER A 288 2.70 -5.73 14.59
CA SER A 288 2.09 -4.51 15.12
C SER A 288 2.41 -3.24 14.32
N ARG A 289 3.18 -3.38 13.22
CA ARG A 289 3.73 -2.25 12.46
C ARG A 289 2.68 -1.59 11.57
N VAL A 290 1.93 -0.65 12.15
CA VAL A 290 0.85 0.12 11.48
C VAL A 290 1.26 0.68 10.12
N LYS A 291 2.46 1.26 9.98
CA LYS A 291 2.94 1.84 8.71
C LYS A 291 3.18 0.79 7.63
N ASP A 292 3.64 -0.39 8.01
CA ASP A 292 3.93 -1.48 7.08
C ASP A 292 2.65 -2.19 6.68
N LEU A 293 1.71 -2.36 7.61
CA LEU A 293 0.34 -2.82 7.30
C LEU A 293 -0.34 -1.87 6.32
N TYR A 294 -0.28 -0.56 6.53
CA TYR A 294 -0.83 0.42 5.59
C TYR A 294 -0.22 0.29 4.19
N ARG A 295 1.12 0.24 4.09
CA ARG A 295 1.83 0.14 2.80
C ARG A 295 1.48 -1.16 2.08
N LYS A 296 1.47 -2.28 2.79
CA LYS A 296 1.08 -3.59 2.25
C LYS A 296 -0.37 -3.54 1.76
N GLY A 297 -1.27 -3.02 2.59
CA GLY A 297 -2.67 -2.84 2.25
C GLY A 297 -2.87 -2.01 0.98
N TYR A 298 -2.17 -0.87 0.89
CA TYR A 298 -2.22 0.01 -0.27
C TYR A 298 -1.75 -0.68 -1.56
N LEU A 299 -0.61 -1.40 -1.51
CA LEU A 299 -0.11 -2.13 -2.66
C LEU A 299 -1.08 -3.22 -3.12
N LEU A 300 -1.69 -3.95 -2.19
CA LEU A 300 -2.63 -5.03 -2.48
C LEU A 300 -3.99 -4.54 -2.97
N ALA A 301 -4.48 -3.40 -2.46
CA ALA A 301 -5.81 -2.90 -2.78
C ALA A 301 -5.84 -1.90 -3.95
N GLU A 302 -4.83 -1.02 -4.06
CA GLU A 302 -4.84 0.09 -5.03
C GLU A 302 -3.93 -0.13 -6.23
N ILE A 303 -2.89 -0.97 -6.11
CA ILE A 303 -1.89 -1.16 -7.17
C ILE A 303 -2.02 -2.52 -7.85
N MET A 304 -1.98 -3.60 -7.07
CA MET A 304 -1.92 -4.97 -7.57
C MET A 304 -3.12 -5.35 -8.45
N PRO A 305 -4.38 -5.01 -8.10
CA PRO A 305 -5.54 -5.43 -8.88
C PRO A 305 -5.49 -4.91 -10.33
N ASP A 306 -5.09 -3.65 -10.52
CA ASP A 306 -4.96 -3.06 -11.85
C ASP A 306 -3.79 -3.66 -12.63
N GLN A 307 -2.67 -3.97 -11.96
CA GLN A 307 -1.55 -4.64 -12.63
C GLN A 307 -1.90 -6.07 -13.08
N ILE A 308 -2.75 -6.77 -12.35
CA ILE A 308 -3.24 -8.11 -12.71
C ILE A 308 -4.29 -8.03 -13.82
N ARG A 309 -5.23 -7.08 -13.73
CA ARG A 309 -6.33 -6.94 -14.71
C ARG A 309 -5.91 -6.29 -16.02
N PHE A 310 -4.93 -5.40 -16.02
CA PHE A 310 -4.64 -4.58 -17.20
C PHE A 310 -3.15 -4.33 -17.42
N GLY A 311 -2.31 -4.58 -16.41
CA GLY A 311 -0.88 -4.32 -16.45
C GLY A 311 -0.03 -5.53 -16.83
N PHE A 312 1.26 -5.45 -16.46
CA PHE A 312 2.23 -6.50 -16.78
C PHE A 312 1.88 -7.86 -16.15
N GLY A 313 1.25 -7.84 -14.97
CA GLY A 313 0.86 -9.04 -14.23
C GLY A 313 -0.18 -9.90 -14.96
N GLN A 314 -0.91 -9.35 -15.93
CA GLN A 314 -1.83 -10.13 -16.78
C GLN A 314 -1.14 -11.32 -17.48
N ARG A 315 0.16 -11.19 -17.78
CA ARG A 315 0.93 -12.22 -18.52
C ARG A 315 1.14 -13.52 -17.74
N GLU A 316 0.96 -13.48 -16.42
CA GLU A 316 1.06 -14.67 -15.57
C GLU A 316 -0.20 -15.54 -15.62
N TRP A 317 -1.28 -15.08 -16.25
CA TRP A 317 -2.59 -15.73 -16.23
C TRP A 317 -3.05 -16.09 -17.64
N ALA A 318 -3.36 -17.37 -17.87
CA ALA A 318 -3.95 -17.84 -19.13
C ALA A 318 -5.46 -17.57 -19.20
N ASP A 319 -6.14 -17.66 -18.06
CA ASP A 319 -7.60 -17.53 -17.96
C ASP A 319 -8.02 -16.16 -17.36
N SER A 320 -8.99 -15.50 -18.01
CA SER A 320 -9.45 -14.17 -17.58
C SER A 320 -10.19 -14.24 -16.25
N LYS A 321 -11.00 -15.26 -16.01
CA LYS A 321 -11.82 -15.40 -14.80
C LYS A 321 -10.97 -15.66 -13.56
N GLU A 322 -9.95 -16.51 -13.66
CA GLU A 322 -8.98 -16.74 -12.59
C GLU A 322 -8.22 -15.46 -12.24
N ARG A 323 -7.83 -14.69 -13.25
CA ARG A 323 -7.16 -13.40 -13.10
C ARG A 323 -8.03 -12.36 -12.38
N TRP A 324 -9.31 -12.25 -12.72
CA TRP A 324 -10.26 -11.39 -12.00
C TRP A 324 -10.45 -11.83 -10.56
N LYS A 325 -10.55 -13.16 -10.32
CA LYS A 325 -10.64 -13.73 -8.97
C LYS A 325 -9.39 -13.41 -8.14
N ALA A 326 -8.19 -13.51 -8.73
CA ALA A 326 -6.94 -13.15 -8.07
C ALA A 326 -6.88 -11.67 -7.70
N ALA A 327 -7.34 -10.78 -8.58
CA ALA A 327 -7.43 -9.36 -8.28
C ALA A 327 -8.37 -9.08 -7.09
N VAL A 328 -9.51 -9.79 -6.99
CA VAL A 328 -10.43 -9.69 -5.83
C VAL A 328 -9.80 -10.25 -4.55
N GLN A 329 -9.02 -11.34 -4.63
CA GLN A 329 -8.28 -11.87 -3.47
C GLN A 329 -7.27 -10.85 -2.93
N HIS A 330 -6.57 -10.13 -3.80
CA HIS A 330 -5.67 -9.07 -3.35
C HIS A 330 -6.41 -7.89 -2.72
N LEU A 331 -7.59 -7.50 -3.22
CA LEU A 331 -8.44 -6.51 -2.54
C LEU A 331 -8.77 -6.95 -1.10
N GLN A 332 -9.15 -8.22 -0.90
CA GLN A 332 -9.45 -8.77 0.42
C GLN A 332 -8.23 -8.78 1.34
N GLN A 333 -7.08 -9.24 0.85
CA GLN A 333 -5.83 -9.21 1.62
C GLN A 333 -5.39 -7.78 1.98
N GLY A 334 -5.62 -6.83 1.07
CA GLY A 334 -5.34 -5.41 1.32
C GLY A 334 -6.25 -4.84 2.40
N LEU A 335 -7.54 -5.17 2.35
CA LEU A 335 -8.53 -4.83 3.36
C LEU A 335 -8.14 -5.37 4.73
N ASP A 336 -7.77 -6.65 4.83
CA ASP A 336 -7.31 -7.27 6.09
C ASP A 336 -6.15 -6.51 6.72
N CYS A 337 -5.21 -6.03 5.89
CA CYS A 337 -4.09 -5.21 6.36
C CYS A 337 -4.56 -3.86 6.93
N PHE A 338 -5.50 -3.18 6.26
CA PHE A 338 -6.06 -1.93 6.77
C PHE A 338 -6.83 -2.13 8.08
N LEU A 339 -7.68 -3.15 8.15
CA LEU A 339 -8.45 -3.47 9.35
C LEU A 339 -7.55 -3.81 10.54
N LYS A 340 -6.49 -4.59 10.32
CA LYS A 340 -5.50 -4.89 11.35
C LYS A 340 -4.77 -3.63 11.82
N ALA A 341 -4.39 -2.73 10.90
CA ALA A 341 -3.75 -1.46 11.26
C ALA A 341 -4.67 -0.55 12.08
N ILE A 342 -5.96 -0.49 11.71
CA ILE A 342 -7.02 0.21 12.45
C ILE A 342 -7.15 -0.35 13.86
N GLN A 343 -7.29 -1.67 13.98
CA GLN A 343 -7.40 -2.37 15.26
C GLN A 343 -6.22 -2.10 16.18
N ILE A 344 -4.99 -2.19 15.66
CA ILE A 344 -3.78 -1.93 16.45
C ILE A 344 -3.77 -0.48 16.96
N TRP A 345 -4.07 0.49 16.10
CA TRP A 345 -4.05 1.91 16.50
C TRP A 345 -5.14 2.24 17.52
N GLU A 346 -6.34 1.69 17.36
CA GLU A 346 -7.46 1.90 18.27
C GLU A 346 -7.24 1.25 19.64
N ALA A 347 -6.49 0.14 19.69
CA ALA A 347 -6.11 -0.52 20.92
C ALA A 347 -4.98 0.19 21.69
N LEU A 348 -4.32 1.22 21.12
CA LEU A 348 -3.26 1.95 21.81
C LEU A 348 -3.84 2.75 23.00
N PRO A 349 -3.32 2.59 24.23
CA PRO A 349 -3.83 3.32 25.37
C PRO A 349 -3.52 4.82 25.24
N SER A 350 -4.31 5.66 25.93
CA SER A 350 -4.12 7.12 25.93
C SER A 350 -2.74 7.55 26.47
N SER A 351 -2.08 6.69 27.25
CA SER A 351 -0.70 6.89 27.73
C SER A 351 0.36 6.78 26.64
N GLU A 352 0.05 6.24 25.45
CA GLU A 352 0.95 6.15 24.30
C GLU A 352 0.70 7.25 23.26
N ASP A 353 0.48 8.49 23.71
CA ASP A 353 0.12 9.64 22.88
C ASP A 353 1.14 9.89 21.74
N ASP A 354 2.44 9.70 22.00
CA ASP A 354 3.49 9.84 20.98
C ASP A 354 3.35 8.83 19.84
N LYS A 355 3.07 7.55 20.14
CA LYS A 355 2.87 6.52 19.12
C LYS A 355 1.58 6.76 18.36
N ARG A 356 0.50 7.15 19.06
CA ARG A 356 -0.77 7.52 18.45
C ARG A 356 -0.59 8.67 17.46
N LYS A 357 0.12 9.74 17.86
CA LYS A 357 0.48 10.88 17.00
C LYS A 357 1.31 10.46 15.78
N ARG A 358 2.35 9.64 15.97
CA ARG A 358 3.25 9.18 14.89
C ARG A 358 2.59 8.31 13.82
N CYS A 359 1.49 7.64 14.15
CA CYS A 359 0.76 6.72 13.28
C CYS A 359 -0.65 7.22 12.90
N ARG A 360 -1.09 8.39 13.40
CA ARG A 360 -2.44 8.93 13.17
C ARG A 360 -2.72 9.12 11.67
N LYS A 361 -1.73 9.56 10.90
CA LYS A 361 -1.88 9.76 9.46
C LYS A 361 -2.15 8.44 8.73
N GLU A 362 -1.39 7.40 9.05
CA GLU A 362 -1.59 6.07 8.48
C GLU A 362 -2.92 5.45 8.94
N TYR A 363 -3.35 5.69 10.17
CA TYR A 363 -4.68 5.28 10.66
C TYR A 363 -5.81 5.87 9.81
N ILE A 364 -5.81 7.19 9.58
CA ILE A 364 -6.85 7.86 8.77
C ILE A 364 -6.82 7.34 7.33
N LYS A 365 -5.63 7.10 6.77
CA LYS A 365 -5.49 6.51 5.44
C LYS A 365 -6.03 5.08 5.38
N CYS A 366 -5.80 4.26 6.41
CA CYS A 366 -6.40 2.93 6.48
C CYS A 366 -7.92 3.00 6.50
N LEU A 367 -8.54 3.92 7.25
CA LEU A 367 -9.99 4.12 7.23
C LEU A 367 -10.49 4.47 5.82
N TYR A 368 -9.82 5.44 5.17
CA TYR A 368 -10.18 5.86 3.80
C TYR A 368 -10.12 4.70 2.81
N HIS A 369 -8.98 4.00 2.77
CA HIS A 369 -8.77 2.92 1.81
C HIS A 369 -9.57 1.66 2.16
N ALA A 370 -9.84 1.36 3.43
CA ALA A 370 -10.76 0.29 3.80
C ALA A 370 -12.15 0.55 3.22
N GLY A 371 -12.68 1.77 3.38
CA GLY A 371 -13.99 2.12 2.82
C GLY A 371 -14.01 2.10 1.29
N CYS A 372 -12.96 2.58 0.62
CA CYS A 372 -12.82 2.46 -0.84
C CYS A 372 -12.75 0.98 -1.28
N THR A 373 -12.07 0.12 -0.52
CA THR A 373 -11.91 -1.30 -0.84
C THR A 373 -13.23 -2.06 -0.67
N TYR A 374 -14.01 -1.77 0.38
CA TYR A 374 -15.37 -2.32 0.52
C TYR A 374 -16.27 -1.93 -0.66
N HIS A 375 -16.19 -0.68 -1.12
CA HIS A 375 -16.90 -0.23 -2.33
C HIS A 375 -16.45 -1.03 -3.57
N ALA A 376 -15.15 -1.22 -3.75
CA ALA A 376 -14.58 -1.99 -4.87
C ALA A 376 -14.95 -3.49 -4.86
N LEU A 377 -15.43 -4.01 -3.73
CA LEU A 377 -15.94 -5.39 -3.61
C LEU A 377 -17.42 -5.53 -4.00
N ILE A 378 -18.08 -4.43 -4.39
CA ILE A 378 -19.47 -4.43 -4.88
C ILE A 378 -19.46 -4.66 -6.40
N PRO A 379 -19.88 -5.83 -6.90
CA PRO A 379 -19.81 -6.15 -8.33
C PRO A 379 -20.88 -5.42 -9.17
N ASN A 380 -22.03 -5.08 -8.57
CA ASN A 380 -23.18 -4.51 -9.26
C ASN A 380 -23.22 -2.98 -9.10
N GLU A 381 -22.25 -2.29 -9.70
CA GLU A 381 -22.25 -0.83 -9.74
C GLU A 381 -23.34 -0.29 -10.68
N TRP A 382 -23.60 1.02 -10.59
CA TRP A 382 -24.48 1.72 -11.51
C TRP A 382 -23.97 1.54 -12.95
N ASP A 383 -24.82 1.06 -13.85
CA ASP A 383 -24.49 0.81 -15.24
C ASP A 383 -25.26 1.75 -16.20
N GLU A 384 -24.57 2.22 -17.24
CA GLU A 384 -25.16 3.07 -18.28
C GLU A 384 -26.20 2.28 -19.10
N ILE A 385 -26.04 0.96 -19.17
CA ILE A 385 -26.87 0.03 -19.94
C ILE A 385 -28.33 0.08 -19.47
N SER A 386 -28.57 -0.07 -18.17
CA SER A 386 -29.92 -0.13 -17.61
C SER A 386 -30.65 1.20 -17.81
N MET A 387 -29.91 2.31 -17.84
CA MET A 387 -30.46 3.65 -18.04
C MET A 387 -30.70 3.98 -19.52
N ALA A 388 -29.83 3.52 -20.43
CA ALA A 388 -29.90 3.83 -21.86
C ALA A 388 -31.04 3.08 -22.58
N LEU A 389 -31.34 1.84 -22.17
CA LEU A 389 -32.37 1.00 -22.78
C LEU A 389 -33.73 1.09 -22.06
N ASP A 390 -33.96 2.20 -21.34
CA ASP A 390 -35.11 2.52 -20.48
C ASP A 390 -35.71 1.28 -19.80
N SER A 391 -34.86 0.59 -19.04
CA SER A 391 -35.23 -0.65 -18.38
C SER A 391 -35.96 -0.43 -17.05
N ARG A 392 -36.25 0.83 -16.72
CA ARG A 392 -37.06 1.27 -15.57
C ARG A 392 -38.54 1.11 -15.88
N GLU A 393 -39.08 -0.05 -15.54
CA GLU A 393 -40.52 -0.25 -15.46
C GLU A 393 -40.96 0.14 -14.04
N GLU A 394 -41.46 1.37 -13.88
CA GLU A 394 -42.18 1.76 -12.65
C GLU A 394 -43.50 0.97 -12.59
N ASP A 395 -43.42 -0.27 -12.14
CA ASP A 395 -44.61 -1.05 -11.84
C ASP A 395 -45.17 -0.57 -10.51
N ALA A 396 -46.31 0.13 -10.55
CA ALA A 396 -47.00 0.59 -9.36
C ALA A 396 -47.44 -0.55 -8.42
N SER A 397 -47.41 -1.81 -8.88
CA SER A 397 -47.73 -2.99 -8.08
C SER A 397 -46.53 -3.58 -7.32
N LEU A 398 -45.29 -3.21 -7.67
CA LEU A 398 -44.08 -3.66 -6.98
C LEU A 398 -43.91 -2.91 -5.64
N THR A 399 -44.04 -3.65 -4.55
CA THR A 399 -43.77 -3.15 -3.18
C THR A 399 -42.31 -3.36 -2.80
N ALA A 400 -41.81 -2.64 -1.78
CA ALA A 400 -40.42 -2.73 -1.32
C ALA A 400 -39.95 -4.17 -1.01
N GLY A 401 -40.85 -5.08 -0.62
CA GLY A 401 -40.54 -6.49 -0.33
C GLY A 401 -40.32 -7.37 -1.57
N GLN A 402 -40.60 -6.88 -2.78
CA GLN A 402 -40.47 -7.62 -4.04
C GLN A 402 -39.19 -7.26 -4.83
N ILE A 403 -38.46 -6.24 -4.38
CA ILE A 403 -37.14 -5.92 -4.92
C ILE A 403 -36.09 -6.87 -4.35
N THR A 404 -35.31 -7.46 -5.24
CA THR A 404 -34.20 -8.35 -4.90
C THR A 404 -32.86 -7.66 -5.17
N TYR A 405 -31.98 -7.65 -4.18
CA TYR A 405 -30.57 -7.27 -4.33
C TYR A 405 -29.67 -8.23 -3.52
N ARG A 406 -28.36 -8.20 -3.77
CA ARG A 406 -27.41 -9.03 -3.02
C ARG A 406 -27.20 -8.44 -1.62
N LEU A 407 -27.43 -9.24 -0.58
CA LEU A 407 -27.21 -8.81 0.80
C LEU A 407 -25.75 -8.42 1.07
N ASP A 408 -24.79 -9.07 0.41
CA ASP A 408 -23.37 -8.74 0.58
C ASP A 408 -23.01 -7.37 -0.03
N ASP A 409 -23.69 -6.93 -1.10
CA ASP A 409 -23.51 -5.59 -1.66
C ASP A 409 -23.96 -4.54 -0.64
N LEU A 410 -25.09 -4.78 0.04
CA LEU A 410 -25.59 -3.91 1.09
C LEU A 410 -24.66 -3.89 2.32
N LYS A 411 -24.15 -5.05 2.76
CA LYS A 411 -23.16 -5.11 3.85
C LYS A 411 -21.89 -4.35 3.50
N ASN A 412 -21.38 -4.51 2.27
CA ASN A 412 -20.18 -3.82 1.81
C ASN A 412 -20.40 -2.30 1.73
N VAL A 413 -21.57 -1.84 1.26
CA VAL A 413 -21.86 -0.39 1.22
C VAL A 413 -22.00 0.20 2.62
N ASP A 414 -22.56 -0.55 3.58
CA ASP A 414 -22.66 -0.16 4.99
C ASP A 414 -21.28 -0.04 5.64
N LEU A 415 -20.40 -1.01 5.41
CA LEU A 415 -19.02 -0.97 5.89
C LEU A 415 -18.21 0.14 5.22
N ALA A 416 -18.41 0.36 3.92
CA ALA A 416 -17.78 1.47 3.21
C ALA A 416 -18.17 2.82 3.82
N TRP A 417 -19.47 3.02 4.11
CA TRP A 417 -19.96 4.20 4.81
C TRP A 417 -19.31 4.34 6.18
N HIS A 418 -19.33 3.27 6.99
CA HIS A 418 -18.76 3.27 8.34
C HIS A 418 -17.30 3.78 8.35
N TYR A 419 -16.43 3.20 7.52
CA TYR A 419 -15.01 3.56 7.51
C TYR A 419 -14.75 4.94 6.91
N LEU A 420 -15.43 5.33 5.83
CA LEU A 420 -15.27 6.67 5.24
C LEU A 420 -15.82 7.77 6.14
N TYR A 421 -16.94 7.51 6.84
CA TYR A 421 -17.51 8.44 7.81
C TYR A 421 -16.56 8.61 9.00
N LYS A 422 -16.02 7.51 9.54
CA LYS A 422 -15.00 7.54 10.60
C LYS A 422 -13.74 8.28 10.15
N CYS A 423 -13.30 8.07 8.91
CA CYS A 423 -12.18 8.79 8.30
C CYS A 423 -12.44 10.30 8.28
N TRP A 424 -13.63 10.72 7.83
CA TRP A 424 -14.01 12.12 7.79
C TRP A 424 -14.09 12.73 9.19
N SER A 425 -14.72 12.04 10.14
CA SER A 425 -14.91 12.46 11.52
C SER A 425 -13.55 12.70 12.20
N VAL A 426 -12.70 11.67 12.27
CA VAL A 426 -11.39 11.76 12.95
C VAL A 426 -10.51 12.86 12.39
N ASP A 427 -10.55 13.10 11.07
CA ASP A 427 -9.72 14.11 10.41
C ASP A 427 -10.26 15.54 10.60
N ARG A 428 -11.52 15.72 10.99
CA ARG A 428 -12.15 17.03 11.26
C ARG A 428 -11.75 17.61 12.63
N ASP A 429 -11.89 16.83 13.68
CA ASP A 429 -11.83 17.30 15.08
C ASP A 429 -10.85 16.52 15.95
N GLY A 430 -10.25 15.45 15.42
CA GLY A 430 -9.21 14.70 16.11
C GLY A 430 -9.72 13.76 17.20
N SER A 431 -11.02 13.75 17.51
CA SER A 431 -11.63 12.84 18.48
C SER A 431 -12.44 11.73 17.79
N LEU A 432 -12.56 10.60 18.47
CA LEU A 432 -13.55 9.58 18.12
C LEU A 432 -14.89 10.09 18.66
N ILE A 433 -15.63 10.84 17.86
CA ILE A 433 -16.92 11.39 18.32
C ILE A 433 -17.96 10.27 18.43
N GLU A 434 -18.78 10.34 19.48
CA GLU A 434 -19.92 9.44 19.75
C GLU A 434 -21.22 9.87 19.03
N GLU A 435 -21.35 11.14 18.65
CA GLU A 435 -22.53 11.68 17.94
C GLU A 435 -22.33 11.83 16.41
N GLU A 436 -23.27 11.28 15.64
CA GLU A 436 -23.32 11.45 14.19
C GLU A 436 -23.66 12.91 13.80
N LYS A 437 -22.70 13.59 13.16
CA LYS A 437 -22.91 14.88 12.48
C LYS A 437 -22.99 14.71 10.97
N GLU A 438 -23.84 15.49 10.31
CA GLU A 438 -23.93 15.53 8.84
C GLU A 438 -22.67 16.19 8.23
N PRO A 439 -21.98 15.55 7.27
CA PRO A 439 -20.87 16.16 6.55
C PRO A 439 -21.32 17.28 5.62
N THR A 440 -20.71 18.46 5.74
CA THR A 440 -20.97 19.65 4.93
C THR A 440 -19.67 20.28 4.43
N GLU A 441 -19.76 21.21 3.49
CA GLU A 441 -18.61 21.99 3.02
C GLU A 441 -18.00 22.86 4.14
N SER A 442 -18.83 23.36 5.05
CA SER A 442 -18.41 24.24 6.14
C SER A 442 -17.67 23.53 7.27
N ASN A 443 -18.01 22.27 7.54
CA ASN A 443 -17.40 21.48 8.61
C ASN A 443 -16.36 20.47 8.10
N THR A 444 -16.02 20.49 6.80
CA THR A 444 -15.02 19.59 6.23
C THR A 444 -13.71 20.34 5.93
N PRO A 445 -12.59 19.97 6.59
CA PRO A 445 -11.30 20.59 6.29
C PRO A 445 -10.87 20.33 4.84
N ALA A 446 -10.49 21.39 4.14
CA ALA A 446 -9.97 21.29 2.77
C ALA A 446 -8.70 20.43 2.70
N LYS A 447 -7.78 20.62 3.65
CA LYS A 447 -6.52 19.87 3.79
C LYS A 447 -6.61 18.93 4.98
N GLY A 448 -6.35 17.65 4.74
CA GLY A 448 -6.41 16.58 5.73
C GLY A 448 -5.36 15.51 5.46
N ALA A 449 -5.45 14.37 6.16
CA ALA A 449 -4.68 13.19 5.76
C ALA A 449 -5.07 12.71 4.35
N GLU A 450 -6.35 12.88 4.03
CA GLU A 450 -6.94 12.87 2.69
C GLU A 450 -7.78 14.15 2.51
N ASP A 451 -7.73 14.76 1.33
CA ASP A 451 -8.33 16.09 1.12
C ASP A 451 -9.85 16.07 1.25
N GLY A 452 -10.42 17.16 1.79
CA GLY A 452 -11.86 17.29 2.07
C GLY A 452 -12.75 17.01 0.85
N VAL A 453 -12.32 17.44 -0.33
CA VAL A 453 -13.01 17.20 -1.61
C VAL A 453 -13.21 15.71 -1.85
N TYR A 454 -12.16 14.89 -1.65
CA TYR A 454 -12.25 13.44 -1.87
C TYR A 454 -13.10 12.76 -0.80
N LYS A 455 -13.04 13.20 0.46
CA LYS A 455 -13.84 12.63 1.55
C LYS A 455 -15.34 12.81 1.29
N LEU A 456 -15.78 14.03 0.95
CA LEU A 456 -17.20 14.27 0.63
C LEU A 456 -17.63 13.59 -0.66
N TYR A 457 -16.77 13.57 -1.69
CA TYR A 457 -17.04 12.83 -2.92
C TYR A 457 -17.29 11.34 -2.64
N TRP A 458 -16.43 10.70 -1.84
CA TRP A 458 -16.59 9.28 -1.54
C TRP A 458 -17.83 9.00 -0.71
N LEU A 459 -18.13 9.80 0.31
CA LEU A 459 -19.36 9.65 1.08
C LEU A 459 -20.60 9.78 0.18
N GLY A 460 -20.63 10.74 -0.75
CA GLY A 460 -21.69 10.87 -1.75
C GLY A 460 -21.77 9.65 -2.67
N LYS A 461 -20.61 9.14 -3.13
CA LYS A 461 -20.53 7.94 -3.97
C LYS A 461 -21.11 6.71 -3.26
N ILE A 462 -20.79 6.51 -1.99
CA ILE A 462 -21.31 5.39 -1.19
C ILE A 462 -22.83 5.48 -1.04
N LEU A 463 -23.37 6.67 -0.72
CA LEU A 463 -24.83 6.83 -0.62
C LEU A 463 -25.54 6.64 -1.96
N PHE A 464 -24.93 7.06 -3.06
CA PHE A 464 -25.48 6.79 -4.39
C PHE A 464 -25.42 5.29 -4.75
N THR A 465 -24.37 4.58 -4.36
CA THR A 465 -24.32 3.11 -4.49
C THR A 465 -25.35 2.42 -3.61
N ARG A 466 -25.58 2.91 -2.38
CA ARG A 466 -26.65 2.40 -1.50
C ARG A 466 -28.02 2.59 -2.14
N TYR A 467 -28.29 3.78 -2.69
CA TYR A 467 -29.49 4.05 -3.48
C TYR A 467 -29.64 3.03 -4.62
N TRP A 468 -28.59 2.83 -5.42
CA TRP A 468 -28.59 1.89 -6.53
C TRP A 468 -29.00 0.47 -6.09
N ILE A 469 -28.38 -0.04 -5.01
CA ILE A 469 -28.70 -1.36 -4.44
C ILE A 469 -30.16 -1.41 -3.96
N LEU A 470 -30.60 -0.44 -3.17
CA LEU A 470 -31.96 -0.41 -2.59
C LEU A 470 -33.05 -0.21 -3.65
N SER A 471 -32.72 0.41 -4.78
CA SER A 471 -33.62 0.50 -5.94
C SER A 471 -33.72 -0.78 -6.76
N GLY A 472 -33.05 -1.86 -6.32
CA GLY A 472 -32.98 -3.13 -7.06
C GLY A 472 -32.07 -3.05 -8.28
N TYR A 473 -30.97 -2.30 -8.18
CA TYR A 473 -30.09 -1.98 -9.31
C TYR A 473 -30.86 -1.23 -10.42
N GLY A 474 -31.60 -0.20 -10.01
CA GLY A 474 -32.24 0.74 -10.91
C GLY A 474 -33.69 0.43 -11.28
N ILE A 475 -34.29 -0.66 -10.78
CA ILE A 475 -35.66 -1.08 -11.10
C ILE A 475 -36.69 0.00 -10.68
N GLN A 476 -36.75 0.35 -9.40
CA GLN A 476 -37.76 1.28 -8.89
C GLN A 476 -37.34 1.93 -7.55
N ASP A 477 -37.76 3.18 -7.35
CA ASP A 477 -37.56 3.91 -6.10
C ASP A 477 -38.63 3.49 -5.07
N THR A 478 -38.40 2.39 -4.36
CA THR A 478 -39.46 1.74 -3.54
C THR A 478 -39.55 2.18 -2.09
N SER A 479 -38.45 2.56 -1.44
CA SER A 479 -38.42 2.92 -0.02
C SER A 479 -38.02 4.38 0.22
N GLU A 480 -38.47 4.93 1.35
CA GLU A 480 -38.03 6.25 1.80
C GLU A 480 -36.51 6.29 2.00
N ASP A 481 -35.92 5.22 2.53
CA ASP A 481 -34.47 5.08 2.70
C ASP A 481 -33.70 5.11 1.36
N CYS A 482 -34.28 4.51 0.31
CA CYS A 482 -33.72 4.55 -1.04
C CYS A 482 -33.65 6.00 -1.55
N LYS A 483 -34.77 6.72 -1.50
CA LYS A 483 -34.85 8.14 -1.92
C LYS A 483 -33.95 9.03 -1.06
N ARG A 484 -33.98 8.85 0.26
CA ARG A 484 -33.13 9.56 1.21
C ARG A 484 -31.65 9.38 0.90
N SER A 485 -31.21 8.16 0.57
CA SER A 485 -29.81 7.88 0.21
C SER A 485 -29.40 8.66 -1.05
N ARG A 486 -30.25 8.71 -2.07
CA ARG A 486 -30.03 9.51 -3.29
C ARG A 486 -29.95 11.01 -2.99
N ASP A 487 -30.85 11.52 -2.17
CA ASP A 487 -30.93 12.95 -1.86
C ASP A 487 -29.76 13.41 -0.98
N GLN A 488 -29.31 12.56 -0.05
CA GLN A 488 -28.08 12.82 0.71
C GLN A 488 -26.83 12.73 -0.18
N ALA A 489 -26.79 11.82 -1.16
CA ALA A 489 -25.70 11.79 -2.13
C ALA A 489 -25.61 13.10 -2.93
N GLU A 490 -26.74 13.66 -3.39
CA GLU A 490 -26.78 14.98 -4.02
C GLU A 490 -26.16 16.06 -3.13
N LYS A 491 -26.59 16.15 -1.88
CA LYS A 491 -26.06 17.14 -0.91
C LYS A 491 -24.54 17.04 -0.78
N LEU A 492 -24.02 15.82 -0.62
CA LEU A 492 -22.58 15.59 -0.45
C LEU A 492 -21.78 15.91 -1.71
N PHE A 493 -22.29 15.60 -2.91
CA PHE A 493 -21.63 16.01 -4.15
C PHE A 493 -21.62 17.52 -4.33
N LEU A 494 -22.73 18.21 -4.01
CA LEU A 494 -22.79 19.67 -4.02
C LEU A 494 -21.80 20.28 -3.02
N ALA A 495 -21.69 19.70 -1.81
CA ALA A 495 -20.70 20.13 -0.82
C ALA A 495 -19.26 19.89 -1.32
N ALA A 496 -18.97 18.74 -1.93
CA ALA A 496 -17.66 18.43 -2.50
C ALA A 496 -17.26 19.39 -3.64
N LEU A 497 -18.23 19.84 -4.46
CA LEU A 497 -18.03 20.89 -5.46
C LEU A 497 -17.69 22.24 -4.84
N GLN A 498 -18.15 22.53 -3.63
CA GLN A 498 -17.93 23.81 -2.93
C GLN A 498 -16.63 23.84 -2.09
N VAL A 499 -16.19 22.72 -1.51
CA VAL A 499 -14.93 22.66 -0.72
C VAL A 499 -13.72 23.01 -1.60
N PRO A 500 -12.90 24.02 -1.27
CA PRO A 500 -11.74 24.36 -2.10
C PRO A 500 -10.68 23.24 -2.09
N TRP A 501 -9.96 23.07 -3.20
CA TRP A 501 -8.73 22.29 -3.17
C TRP A 501 -7.69 22.97 -2.27
N PRO A 502 -6.79 22.21 -1.63
CA PRO A 502 -5.66 22.80 -0.95
C PRO A 502 -4.73 23.51 -1.97
N PRO A 503 -3.89 24.49 -1.53
CA PRO A 503 -3.08 25.31 -2.43
C PRO A 503 -2.25 24.51 -3.45
N GLU A 504 -1.75 23.34 -3.06
CA GLU A 504 -0.90 22.51 -3.90
C GLU A 504 -1.67 21.80 -5.04
N LYS A 505 -3.01 21.80 -4.99
CA LYS A 505 -3.91 21.08 -5.91
C LYS A 505 -4.92 21.98 -6.62
N GLN A 506 -4.76 23.30 -6.61
CA GLN A 506 -5.70 24.25 -7.22
C GLN A 506 -6.00 24.00 -8.72
N ARG A 507 -5.12 23.28 -9.43
CA ARG A 507 -5.30 22.94 -10.85
C ARG A 507 -6.09 21.64 -11.09
N GLN A 508 -6.41 20.90 -10.03
CA GLN A 508 -7.19 19.66 -10.11
C GLN A 508 -8.63 19.96 -10.49
N THR A 509 -9.23 19.13 -11.35
CA THR A 509 -10.62 19.30 -11.76
C THR A 509 -11.57 18.66 -10.76
N LYS A 510 -12.85 19.03 -10.86
CA LYS A 510 -13.94 18.40 -10.11
C LYS A 510 -14.95 17.71 -11.03
N GLU A 511 -14.51 17.37 -12.24
CA GLU A 511 -15.33 16.78 -13.29
C GLU A 511 -15.92 15.44 -12.86
N PHE A 512 -15.13 14.62 -12.17
CA PHE A 512 -15.58 13.35 -11.60
C PHE A 512 -16.71 13.51 -10.57
N ILE A 513 -16.77 14.65 -9.87
CA ILE A 513 -17.85 14.94 -8.92
C ILE A 513 -19.10 15.39 -9.67
N ALA A 514 -18.94 16.29 -10.64
CA ALA A 514 -20.02 16.76 -11.49
C ALA A 514 -20.67 15.61 -12.29
N GLU A 515 -19.86 14.65 -12.74
CA GLU A 515 -20.31 13.44 -13.42
C GLU A 515 -21.16 12.55 -12.50
N ARG A 516 -20.72 12.29 -11.26
CA ARG A 516 -21.54 11.53 -10.30
C ARG A 516 -22.83 12.26 -9.93
N LEU A 517 -22.78 13.58 -9.78
CA LEU A 517 -23.97 14.40 -9.55
C LEU A 517 -24.93 14.36 -10.75
N ALA A 518 -24.41 14.31 -11.99
CA ALA A 518 -25.24 14.12 -13.17
C ALA A 518 -25.94 12.76 -13.19
N ARG A 519 -25.28 11.67 -12.74
CA ARG A 519 -25.96 10.37 -12.56
C ARG A 519 -27.11 10.45 -11.54
N VAL A 520 -26.93 11.22 -10.46
CA VAL A 520 -28.01 11.49 -9.51
C VAL A 520 -29.18 12.22 -10.19
N TYR A 521 -28.93 13.26 -10.97
CA TYR A 521 -29.97 13.97 -11.70
C TYR A 521 -30.68 13.09 -12.75
N ILE A 522 -29.95 12.24 -13.47
CA ILE A 522 -30.55 11.25 -14.38
C ILE A 522 -31.48 10.31 -13.61
N SER A 523 -31.06 9.83 -12.43
CA SER A 523 -31.91 8.96 -11.60
C SER A 523 -33.16 9.64 -11.05
N LYS A 524 -33.18 10.98 -11.00
CA LYS A 524 -34.33 11.83 -10.64
C LYS A 524 -35.19 12.24 -11.84
N ARG A 525 -34.82 11.86 -13.07
CA ARG A 525 -35.44 12.35 -14.32
C ARG A 525 -35.31 13.88 -14.47
N GLU A 526 -34.15 14.40 -14.07
CA GLU A 526 -33.79 15.83 -14.15
C GLU A 526 -32.67 16.03 -15.19
N GLU A 527 -32.88 15.54 -16.42
CA GLU A 527 -31.86 15.49 -17.49
C GLU A 527 -31.24 16.86 -17.79
N LYS A 528 -32.05 17.93 -17.72
CA LYS A 528 -31.57 19.32 -17.91
C LYS A 528 -30.48 19.69 -16.91
N ARG A 529 -30.69 19.39 -15.62
CA ARG A 529 -29.69 19.65 -14.56
C ARG A 529 -28.45 18.80 -14.76
N ALA A 530 -28.60 17.55 -15.20
CA ALA A 530 -27.49 16.65 -15.55
C ALA A 530 -26.61 17.23 -16.67
N ILE A 531 -27.22 17.76 -17.74
CA ILE A 531 -26.50 18.39 -18.85
C ILE A 531 -25.81 19.68 -18.40
N GLU A 532 -26.50 20.52 -17.62
CA GLU A 532 -25.95 21.79 -17.13
C GLU A 532 -24.74 21.58 -16.23
N ILE A 533 -24.79 20.63 -15.28
CA ILE A 533 -23.68 20.39 -14.37
C ILE A 533 -22.44 19.85 -15.09
N ILE A 534 -22.62 18.96 -16.06
CA ILE A 534 -21.52 18.46 -16.89
C ILE A 534 -20.94 19.62 -17.71
N ARG A 535 -21.78 20.38 -18.44
CA ARG A 535 -21.31 21.52 -19.26
C ARG A 535 -20.53 22.55 -18.44
N ARG A 536 -20.90 22.76 -17.17
CA ARG A 536 -20.24 23.73 -16.28
C ARG A 536 -18.85 23.29 -15.84
N TYR A 537 -18.64 21.99 -15.58
CA TYR A 537 -17.41 21.50 -14.96
C TYR A 537 -16.48 20.77 -15.93
N SER A 538 -17.00 20.21 -17.02
CA SER A 538 -16.25 19.39 -17.97
C SER A 538 -15.43 20.21 -18.96
N ARG A 539 -14.17 19.84 -19.10
CA ARG A 539 -13.25 20.23 -20.16
C ARG A 539 -13.67 19.58 -21.46
N LYS A 540 -13.23 20.18 -22.57
CA LYS A 540 -13.42 19.65 -23.93
C LYS A 540 -12.05 19.31 -24.53
N PRO A 541 -11.84 18.08 -25.05
CA PRO A 541 -12.77 16.94 -25.04
C PRO A 541 -12.91 16.33 -23.63
N ALA A 542 -14.08 15.74 -23.35
CA ALA A 542 -14.36 15.07 -22.09
C ALA A 542 -13.79 13.65 -22.08
N GLU A 543 -13.38 13.16 -20.90
CA GLU A 543 -13.02 11.75 -20.72
C GLU A 543 -14.21 10.83 -21.00
N ALA A 544 -13.94 9.58 -21.41
CA ALA A 544 -14.96 8.66 -21.90
C ALA A 544 -16.16 8.49 -20.95
N TYR A 545 -15.91 8.23 -19.67
CA TYR A 545 -16.98 8.01 -18.69
C TYR A 545 -17.86 9.25 -18.46
N ILE A 546 -17.29 10.46 -18.57
CA ILE A 546 -18.04 11.73 -18.49
C ILE A 546 -18.90 11.89 -19.74
N ALA A 547 -18.32 11.63 -20.91
CA ALA A 547 -19.01 11.69 -22.19
C ALA A 547 -20.16 10.69 -22.27
N HIS A 548 -20.01 9.49 -21.68
CA HIS A 548 -21.07 8.49 -21.58
C HIS A 548 -22.26 8.99 -20.76
N THR A 549 -22.03 9.52 -19.56
CA THR A 549 -23.08 10.11 -18.72
C THR A 549 -23.72 11.33 -19.39
N TRP A 550 -22.93 12.15 -20.07
CA TRP A 550 -23.44 13.30 -20.82
C TRP A 550 -24.33 12.85 -21.99
N ALA A 551 -23.87 11.91 -22.80
CA ALA A 551 -24.64 11.37 -23.92
C ALA A 551 -25.94 10.73 -23.44
N LEU A 552 -25.91 10.00 -22.33
CA LEU A 552 -27.11 9.43 -21.72
C LEU A 552 -28.14 10.51 -21.33
N ALA A 553 -27.70 11.60 -20.70
CA ALA A 553 -28.60 12.70 -20.36
C ALA A 553 -29.18 13.38 -21.63
N LEU A 554 -28.37 13.56 -22.67
CA LEU A 554 -28.80 14.09 -23.96
C LEU A 554 -29.81 13.17 -24.65
N MET A 555 -29.56 11.86 -24.67
CA MET A 555 -30.47 10.84 -25.23
C MET A 555 -31.84 10.89 -24.56
N ARG A 556 -31.89 10.91 -23.21
CA ARG A 556 -33.14 11.00 -22.45
C ARG A 556 -33.89 12.32 -22.67
N GLN A 557 -33.19 13.37 -23.11
CA GLN A 557 -33.80 14.64 -23.52
C GLN A 557 -34.21 14.67 -25.01
N GLY A 558 -34.00 13.58 -25.76
CA GLY A 558 -34.24 13.50 -27.21
C GLY A 558 -33.20 14.24 -28.07
N GLN A 559 -32.07 14.66 -27.49
CA GLN A 559 -30.99 15.37 -28.18
C GLN A 559 -29.98 14.41 -28.83
N TYR A 560 -30.47 13.48 -29.65
CA TYR A 560 -29.68 12.36 -30.17
C TYR A 560 -28.49 12.77 -31.04
N LYS A 561 -28.62 13.84 -31.84
CA LYS A 561 -27.53 14.36 -32.68
C LYS A 561 -26.34 14.86 -31.84
N GLU A 562 -26.63 15.57 -30.75
CA GLU A 562 -25.58 16.04 -29.83
C GLU A 562 -24.96 14.87 -29.07
N ALA A 563 -25.78 13.92 -28.61
CA ALA A 563 -25.30 12.70 -27.95
C ALA A 563 -24.32 11.92 -28.84
N LEU A 564 -24.69 11.70 -30.11
CA LEU A 564 -23.83 11.02 -31.08
C LEU A 564 -22.54 11.79 -31.35
N SER A 565 -22.61 13.13 -31.44
CA SER A 565 -21.40 13.96 -31.59
C SER A 565 -20.43 13.80 -30.42
N VAL A 566 -20.93 13.80 -29.18
CA VAL A 566 -20.12 13.60 -27.97
C VAL A 566 -19.47 12.21 -27.98
N LEU A 567 -20.24 11.16 -28.26
CA LEU A 567 -19.74 9.79 -28.29
C LEU A 567 -18.72 9.54 -29.41
N MET A 568 -18.95 10.10 -30.60
CA MET A 568 -18.06 9.94 -31.75
C MET A 568 -16.71 10.64 -31.56
N GLN A 569 -16.66 11.73 -30.78
CA GLN A 569 -15.38 12.34 -30.39
C GLN A 569 -14.56 11.38 -29.53
N VAL A 570 -15.19 10.73 -28.56
CA VAL A 570 -14.55 9.76 -27.66
C VAL A 570 -14.18 8.46 -28.37
N ALA A 571 -15.01 7.99 -29.32
CA ALA A 571 -14.71 6.79 -30.11
C ALA A 571 -13.44 6.94 -30.97
N ARG A 572 -13.07 8.17 -31.33
CA ARG A 572 -11.83 8.48 -32.07
C ARG A 572 -10.60 8.62 -31.16
N ASP A 573 -10.79 8.73 -29.85
CA ASP A 573 -9.71 8.88 -28.89
C ASP A 573 -9.06 7.52 -28.59
N ARG A 574 -7.78 7.38 -28.95
CA ARG A 574 -7.00 6.15 -28.70
C ARG A 574 -6.73 5.92 -27.21
N SER A 575 -6.92 6.93 -26.36
CA SER A 575 -6.77 6.82 -24.90
C SER A 575 -8.06 6.41 -24.18
N ASN A 576 -9.14 6.18 -24.94
CA ASN A 576 -10.41 5.71 -24.40
C ASN A 576 -10.26 4.36 -23.70
N LYS A 577 -10.55 4.32 -22.39
CA LYS A 577 -10.47 3.12 -21.54
C LYS A 577 -11.75 2.27 -21.59
N GLU A 578 -12.87 2.84 -22.06
CA GLU A 578 -14.19 2.20 -22.14
C GLU A 578 -14.75 2.24 -23.57
N PRO A 579 -14.00 1.76 -24.59
CA PRO A 579 -14.42 1.75 -25.99
C PRO A 579 -15.71 0.94 -26.20
N TRP A 580 -15.89 -0.16 -25.46
CA TRP A 580 -17.09 -0.98 -25.57
C TRP A 580 -18.36 -0.19 -25.17
N THR A 581 -18.36 0.50 -24.01
CA THR A 581 -19.48 1.33 -23.54
C THR A 581 -19.75 2.46 -24.53
N THR A 582 -18.68 3.02 -25.11
CA THR A 582 -18.78 4.08 -26.14
C THR A 582 -19.58 3.59 -27.34
N HIS A 583 -19.20 2.45 -27.92
CA HIS A 583 -19.91 1.86 -29.06
C HIS A 583 -21.31 1.38 -28.71
N PHE A 584 -21.51 0.87 -27.49
CA PHE A 584 -22.82 0.47 -26.99
C PHE A 584 -23.78 1.67 -26.95
N LEU A 585 -23.37 2.79 -26.35
CA LEU A 585 -24.19 4.00 -26.29
C LEU A 585 -24.41 4.64 -27.68
N ILE A 586 -23.45 4.51 -28.60
CA ILE A 586 -23.66 4.88 -30.00
C ILE A 586 -24.79 4.03 -30.60
N GLY A 587 -24.74 2.71 -30.38
CA GLY A 587 -25.80 1.79 -30.81
C GLY A 587 -27.17 2.16 -30.26
N CYS A 588 -27.28 2.43 -28.94
CA CYS A 588 -28.52 2.91 -28.33
C CYS A 588 -28.99 4.25 -28.92
N THR A 589 -28.08 5.20 -29.14
CA THR A 589 -28.43 6.51 -29.71
C THR A 589 -28.94 6.42 -31.15
N LEU A 590 -28.41 5.48 -31.95
CA LEU A 590 -28.83 5.21 -33.32
C LEU A 590 -30.15 4.43 -33.36
N LEU A 591 -30.34 3.49 -32.43
CA LEU A 591 -31.58 2.75 -32.24
C LEU A 591 -32.76 3.70 -31.97
N GLU A 592 -32.57 4.68 -31.08
CA GLU A 592 -33.57 5.72 -30.79
C GLU A 592 -33.84 6.66 -31.98
N GLN A 593 -32.91 6.76 -32.92
CA GLN A 593 -33.08 7.48 -34.19
C GLN A 593 -33.64 6.59 -35.32
N GLU A 594 -34.03 5.35 -35.01
CA GLU A 594 -34.54 4.36 -35.96
C GLU A 594 -33.53 3.99 -37.06
N GLN A 595 -32.23 4.18 -36.81
CA GLN A 595 -31.13 3.82 -37.70
C GLN A 595 -30.62 2.41 -37.38
N TYR A 596 -31.44 1.40 -37.71
CA TYR A 596 -31.25 0.03 -37.24
C TYR A 596 -29.96 -0.64 -37.74
N ASP A 597 -29.56 -0.41 -39.00
CA ASP A 597 -28.35 -1.01 -39.57
C ASP A 597 -27.06 -0.42 -38.97
N GLU A 598 -27.02 0.90 -38.76
CA GLU A 598 -25.95 1.57 -38.03
C GLU A 598 -25.91 1.14 -36.56
N ALA A 599 -27.07 1.02 -35.91
CA ALA A 599 -27.18 0.58 -34.52
C ALA A 599 -26.63 -0.85 -34.35
N HIS A 600 -26.99 -1.76 -35.26
CA HIS A 600 -26.48 -3.13 -35.27
C HIS A 600 -24.94 -3.16 -35.39
N ARG A 601 -24.38 -2.42 -36.35
CA ARG A 601 -22.91 -2.30 -36.54
C ARG A 601 -22.21 -1.72 -35.30
N ALA A 602 -22.84 -0.76 -34.62
CA ALA A 602 -22.29 -0.20 -33.38
C ALA A 602 -22.30 -1.22 -32.23
N PHE A 603 -23.36 -2.02 -32.09
CA PHE A 603 -23.39 -3.10 -31.10
C PHE A 603 -22.39 -4.21 -31.42
N GLU A 604 -22.16 -4.56 -32.69
CA GLU A 604 -21.08 -5.49 -33.06
C GLU A 604 -19.69 -4.92 -32.72
N ALA A 605 -19.47 -3.62 -32.93
CA ALA A 605 -18.23 -2.97 -32.52
C ALA A 605 -18.05 -3.02 -31.00
N ALA A 606 -19.11 -2.77 -30.24
CA ALA A 606 -19.12 -2.90 -28.79
C ALA A 606 -18.78 -4.34 -28.35
N ALA A 607 -19.36 -5.36 -29.00
CA ALA A 607 -19.06 -6.77 -28.72
C ALA A 607 -17.58 -7.10 -28.94
N ARG A 608 -17.00 -6.69 -30.07
CA ARG A 608 -15.58 -6.90 -30.38
C ARG A 608 -14.66 -6.22 -29.37
N GLU A 609 -14.95 -4.98 -29.00
CA GLU A 609 -14.14 -4.27 -28.00
C GLU A 609 -14.25 -4.90 -26.62
N ALA A 610 -15.42 -5.39 -26.25
CA ALA A 610 -15.62 -6.02 -24.98
C ALA A 610 -14.96 -7.41 -24.89
N GLU A 611 -14.94 -8.17 -26.00
CA GLU A 611 -14.16 -9.41 -26.14
C GLU A 611 -12.66 -9.16 -25.99
N LYS A 612 -12.12 -8.12 -26.66
CA LYS A 612 -10.70 -7.71 -26.49
C LYS A 612 -10.36 -7.36 -25.05
N GLN A 613 -11.32 -6.80 -24.31
CA GLN A 613 -11.16 -6.48 -22.89
C GLN A 613 -11.39 -7.67 -21.96
N GLY A 614 -11.76 -8.84 -22.50
CA GLY A 614 -12.07 -10.04 -21.72
C GLY A 614 -13.30 -9.88 -20.83
N LYS A 615 -14.27 -9.04 -21.23
CA LYS A 615 -15.58 -8.97 -20.59
C LYS A 615 -16.37 -10.23 -21.01
N GLU A 616 -17.15 -10.79 -20.10
CA GLU A 616 -17.92 -12.02 -20.37
C GLU A 616 -19.44 -11.80 -20.24
N ASN A 617 -19.86 -10.73 -19.55
CA ASN A 617 -21.26 -10.38 -19.36
C ASN A 617 -21.71 -9.39 -20.44
N PHE A 618 -22.32 -9.91 -21.52
CA PHE A 618 -22.83 -9.16 -22.67
C PHE A 618 -24.36 -9.10 -22.77
N ASP A 619 -25.05 -9.34 -21.67
CA ASP A 619 -26.52 -9.31 -21.64
C ASP A 619 -27.07 -7.99 -22.18
N GLY A 620 -26.42 -6.86 -21.89
CA GLY A 620 -26.77 -5.54 -22.43
C GLY A 620 -26.78 -5.47 -23.97
N LEU A 621 -25.79 -6.10 -24.62
CA LEU A 621 -25.71 -6.15 -26.08
C LEU A 621 -26.83 -7.00 -26.67
N LEU A 622 -27.12 -8.14 -26.05
CA LEU A 622 -28.23 -9.00 -26.44
C LEU A 622 -29.57 -8.28 -26.28
N ILE A 623 -29.75 -7.50 -25.21
CA ILE A 623 -30.95 -6.67 -25.03
C ILE A 623 -31.04 -5.60 -26.13
N GLY A 624 -29.94 -4.92 -26.45
CA GLY A 624 -29.90 -3.96 -27.57
C GLY A 624 -30.29 -4.59 -28.92
N GLN A 625 -29.77 -5.78 -29.21
CA GLN A 625 -30.13 -6.57 -30.40
C GLN A 625 -31.59 -7.03 -30.37
N ALA A 626 -32.11 -7.39 -29.20
CA ALA A 626 -33.51 -7.73 -29.01
C ALA A 626 -34.43 -6.56 -29.36
N PHE A 627 -34.07 -5.34 -28.95
CA PHE A 627 -34.81 -4.14 -29.32
C PHE A 627 -34.76 -3.85 -30.82
N ILE A 628 -33.62 -4.02 -31.48
CA ILE A 628 -33.52 -3.92 -32.95
C ILE A 628 -34.48 -4.92 -33.60
N ALA A 629 -34.39 -6.20 -33.24
CA ALA A 629 -35.24 -7.25 -33.80
C ALA A 629 -36.73 -6.96 -33.58
N TYR A 630 -37.12 -6.52 -32.38
CA TYR A 630 -38.48 -6.13 -32.05
C TYR A 630 -38.97 -4.97 -32.93
N LYS A 631 -38.17 -3.90 -33.08
CA LYS A 631 -38.51 -2.72 -33.88
C LYS A 631 -38.57 -3.03 -35.39
N CYS A 632 -37.80 -4.01 -35.86
CA CYS A 632 -37.88 -4.54 -37.21
C CYS A 632 -39.05 -5.53 -37.43
N GLY A 633 -39.86 -5.82 -36.40
CA GLY A 633 -41.01 -6.73 -36.49
C GLY A 633 -40.69 -8.23 -36.32
N ASP A 634 -39.45 -8.58 -35.97
CA ASP A 634 -39.02 -9.97 -35.72
C ASP A 634 -39.10 -10.30 -34.22
N LEU A 635 -40.34 -10.46 -33.75
CA LEU A 635 -40.64 -10.78 -32.34
C LEU A 635 -40.03 -12.12 -31.86
N PRO A 636 -40.02 -13.22 -32.63
CA PRO A 636 -39.37 -14.46 -32.23
C PRO A 636 -37.87 -14.28 -31.98
N LYS A 637 -37.16 -13.58 -32.87
CA LYS A 637 -35.72 -13.33 -32.69
C LYS A 637 -35.44 -12.40 -31.51
N ALA A 638 -36.31 -11.40 -31.30
CA ALA A 638 -36.23 -10.53 -30.14
C ALA A 638 -36.34 -11.30 -28.81
N ILE A 639 -37.29 -12.24 -28.72
CA ILE A 639 -37.46 -13.13 -27.56
C ILE A 639 -36.23 -14.02 -27.35
N ALA A 640 -35.69 -14.62 -28.40
CA ALA A 640 -34.50 -15.47 -28.30
C ALA A 640 -33.28 -14.70 -27.73
N PHE A 641 -33.09 -13.44 -28.14
CA PHE A 641 -32.04 -12.58 -27.58
C PHE A 641 -32.26 -12.29 -26.10
N LEU A 642 -33.50 -12.00 -25.66
CA LEU A 642 -33.79 -11.76 -24.24
C LEU A 642 -33.64 -13.02 -23.38
N GLU A 643 -33.94 -14.20 -23.92
CA GLU A 643 -33.71 -15.47 -23.22
C GLU A 643 -32.23 -15.71 -22.96
N GLU A 644 -31.39 -15.48 -23.96
CA GLU A 644 -29.95 -15.60 -23.82
C GLU A 644 -29.38 -14.52 -22.88
N ALA A 645 -29.89 -13.29 -22.96
CA ALA A 645 -29.52 -12.22 -22.02
C ALA A 645 -29.86 -12.62 -20.57
N MET A 646 -31.04 -13.20 -20.34
CA MET A 646 -31.47 -13.67 -19.03
C MET A 646 -30.66 -14.89 -18.55
N ARG A 647 -30.19 -15.75 -19.46
CA ARG A 647 -29.27 -16.85 -19.13
C ARG A 647 -27.92 -16.33 -18.63
N LEU A 648 -27.39 -15.28 -19.27
CA LEU A 648 -26.14 -14.63 -18.87
C LEU A 648 -26.31 -13.83 -17.57
N ASN A 649 -27.45 -13.16 -17.38
CA ASN A 649 -27.74 -12.37 -16.18
C ASN A 649 -29.17 -12.59 -15.68
N PRO A 650 -29.41 -13.62 -14.85
CA PRO A 650 -30.75 -13.93 -14.33
C PRO A 650 -31.34 -12.87 -13.41
N TYR A 651 -30.51 -11.94 -12.93
CA TYR A 651 -30.86 -10.93 -11.92
C TYR A 651 -31.37 -9.62 -12.53
N ARG A 652 -31.29 -9.44 -13.86
CA ARG A 652 -31.82 -8.25 -14.53
C ARG A 652 -33.34 -8.36 -14.69
N SER A 653 -34.08 -7.95 -13.67
CA SER A 653 -35.56 -8.05 -13.62
C SER A 653 -36.25 -7.42 -14.81
N SER A 654 -35.74 -6.31 -15.33
CA SER A 654 -36.27 -5.64 -16.53
C SER A 654 -36.24 -6.51 -17.78
N THR A 655 -35.21 -7.35 -17.93
CA THR A 655 -35.13 -8.33 -19.03
C THR A 655 -36.21 -9.40 -18.88
N ARG A 656 -36.43 -9.89 -17.65
CA ARG A 656 -37.44 -10.89 -17.34
C ARG A 656 -38.87 -10.40 -17.61
N MET A 657 -39.20 -9.20 -17.13
CA MET A 657 -40.54 -8.61 -17.31
C MET A 657 -40.83 -8.38 -18.80
N ARG A 658 -39.85 -7.84 -19.54
CA ARG A 658 -39.96 -7.63 -20.98
C ARG A 658 -40.13 -8.94 -21.75
N LEU A 659 -39.36 -9.97 -21.40
CA LEU A 659 -39.50 -11.30 -21.98
C LEU A 659 -40.90 -11.88 -21.76
N GLN A 660 -41.48 -11.71 -20.57
CA GLN A 660 -42.85 -12.15 -20.29
C GLN A 660 -43.88 -11.37 -21.13
N SER A 661 -43.73 -10.06 -21.22
CA SER A 661 -44.61 -9.19 -22.02
C SER A 661 -44.58 -9.56 -23.51
N TRP A 662 -43.38 -9.68 -24.09
CA TRP A 662 -43.20 -10.03 -25.49
C TRP A 662 -43.65 -11.45 -25.84
N ARG A 663 -43.51 -12.41 -24.92
CA ARG A 663 -44.08 -13.76 -25.09
C ARG A 663 -45.60 -13.75 -25.15
N LYS A 664 -46.27 -12.96 -24.29
CA LYS A 664 -47.73 -12.78 -24.36
C LYS A 664 -48.14 -12.15 -25.69
N GLN A 665 -47.37 -11.17 -26.18
CA GLN A 665 -47.61 -10.55 -27.47
C GLN A 665 -47.43 -11.53 -28.65
N LEU A 666 -46.50 -12.49 -28.57
CA LEU A 666 -46.31 -13.50 -29.62
C LEU A 666 -47.43 -14.56 -29.63
N GLN A 667 -48.07 -14.79 -28.48
CA GLN A 667 -49.16 -15.75 -28.32
C GLN A 667 -50.54 -15.20 -28.74
N ASN A 668 -50.67 -13.87 -28.82
CA ASN A 668 -51.86 -13.15 -29.29
C ASN A 668 -51.69 -12.78 -30.77
#